data_AF-A0A813F8E2-F1
#
_entry.id   AF-A0A813F8E2-F1
#
_cell.length_a   1.000
_cell.length_b   1.000
_cell.length_c   1.000
_cell.angle_alpha   90.00
_cell.angle_beta   90.00
_cell.angle_gamma   90.00
#
_symmetry.space_group_name_H-M   'P 1'
#
loop_
_entity.id
_entity.type
_entity.pdbx_description
1 polymer ?
#
loop_
_entity_poly.entity_id
_entity_poly.type
_entity_poly.pdbx_seq_one_letter_code
_entity_poly.pdbx_strand_id
1 'polypeptide(L)'
;MTDRECRMLFDAADKDKNEKVDFDEFVAWIFSSKDLLSGSAEGPGRVAAGSGSRAVTAMRASVSATSLPAGPGSRAVTAQPASASATSLRSTSAATPDTSLAKTRTHRAATPVDGIGEPGKLQGHPLLALSVRHISVAILEKVAAAGLDRNAKVYAIEPLVIRPAGESQLCPRDKQQGAAYVDSVGYGPDDVGLASIMLSYSWGYGIGDIADTLIQHCTAPDTLIQLEREKRTCVWMCCFCINQQRVKQKLAAGDTVPFEDFSKEFKTRVEGIGHVLAMMQPWREPLYIKRVWCNFEFFSALSEDVEVTIAMPPCEAADFLESLERGSGIQEMWQVLGALTVEAAEASVPQDKENILRLISHSPGFHDFNSAVATQLQQWIVSISEEHLHRAVAARSCPAQSAAAASTEQSSEHRRFLQLQMQVGNLQLKVGNPARAMEIFQKACEQLSAEGPDAPASWHATLLRCLGSAKSKMHDLDGAERAYQEALRVESTEDKPAQNSWERCNSSGTLQMQRGDSAGALVMFQEALRLSECDGGCDDMDVATILMNLGSCLAKAGSLDEAYRSYKRVRQIYEAAGSMETPEGASLLSNLGNVENMGGDVAAALTSYRAARQMFERLGIMESPGCASTLVNLAIVQGRSGDILSALEAARAAQAIFKKLGMLDTPLWARAQQIIDLASRQEKLNVG
;
A
#
# COMPACT_ATOMS: atom_id res chain seq x y z
N MET A 1 -13.33 -24.21 36.29
CA MET A 1 -13.99 -25.54 36.22
C MET A 1 -13.10 -26.47 35.43
N THR A 2 -13.03 -27.76 35.79
CA THR A 2 -12.12 -28.72 35.12
C THR A 2 -12.84 -29.45 33.99
N ASP A 3 -12.09 -29.87 32.97
CA ASP A 3 -12.56 -30.49 31.69
C ASP A 3 -13.49 -31.73 31.88
N ARG A 4 -13.49 -32.32 33.09
CA ARG A 4 -14.34 -33.45 33.46
C ARG A 4 -15.76 -33.03 33.89
N GLU A 5 -15.92 -31.82 34.43
CA GLU A 5 -17.24 -31.26 34.78
C GLU A 5 -17.97 -30.73 33.53
N CYS A 6 -17.23 -30.27 32.51
CA CYS A 6 -17.79 -29.89 31.21
C CYS A 6 -18.31 -31.09 30.40
N ARG A 7 -17.70 -32.27 30.52
CA ARG A 7 -18.20 -33.49 29.83
C ARG A 7 -19.47 -34.07 30.46
N MET A 8 -19.63 -34.01 31.79
CA MET A 8 -20.88 -34.48 32.42
C MET A 8 -22.10 -33.61 32.09
N LEU A 9 -21.90 -32.32 31.79
CA LEU A 9 -22.96 -31.44 31.29
C LEU A 9 -23.28 -31.70 29.81
N PHE A 10 -22.31 -32.18 29.02
CA PHE A 10 -22.51 -32.55 27.61
C PHE A 10 -23.27 -33.88 27.45
N ASP A 11 -22.96 -34.91 28.27
CA ASP A 11 -23.63 -36.22 28.18
C ASP A 11 -25.06 -36.21 28.75
N ALA A 12 -25.42 -35.22 29.57
CA ALA A 12 -26.78 -35.04 30.07
C ALA A 12 -27.69 -34.30 29.06
N ALA A 13 -27.12 -33.60 28.07
CA ALA A 13 -27.86 -32.84 27.06
C ALA A 13 -28.20 -33.65 25.79
N ASP A 14 -27.60 -34.83 25.59
CA ASP A 14 -27.78 -35.65 24.38
C ASP A 14 -28.95 -36.66 24.46
N LYS A 15 -29.94 -36.40 25.35
CA LYS A 15 -31.07 -37.33 25.56
C LYS A 15 -32.48 -36.80 25.31
N ASP A 16 -32.66 -35.52 25.01
CA ASP A 16 -33.96 -35.05 24.49
C ASP A 16 -33.81 -34.37 23.14
N LYS A 17 -34.40 -35.04 22.14
CA LYS A 17 -34.48 -34.59 20.76
C LYS A 17 -35.37 -33.36 20.68
N ASN A 18 -35.00 -32.45 19.77
CA ASN A 18 -35.87 -31.49 19.10
C ASN A 18 -36.05 -30.09 19.74
N GLU A 19 -34.97 -29.48 20.24
CA GLU A 19 -34.97 -28.04 20.51
C GLU A 19 -34.14 -27.27 19.47
N LYS A 20 -34.78 -26.28 18.84
CA LYS A 20 -34.12 -25.22 18.08
C LYS A 20 -33.05 -24.61 18.98
N VAL A 21 -31.81 -24.51 18.52
CA VAL A 21 -30.83 -23.63 19.17
C VAL A 21 -31.42 -22.22 19.14
N ASP A 22 -31.72 -21.69 20.31
CA ASP A 22 -32.40 -20.41 20.48
C ASP A 22 -31.52 -19.30 19.89
N PHE A 23 -32.11 -18.37 19.13
CA PHE A 23 -31.41 -17.19 18.65
C PHE A 23 -30.78 -16.42 19.82
N ASP A 24 -31.41 -16.52 21.00
CA ASP A 24 -30.92 -15.96 22.26
C ASP A 24 -29.68 -16.67 22.82
N GLU A 25 -29.43 -17.96 22.54
CA GLU A 25 -28.18 -18.64 22.88
C GLU A 25 -27.02 -18.21 21.97
N PHE A 26 -27.30 -18.01 20.68
CA PHE A 26 -26.32 -17.50 19.71
C PHE A 26 -25.91 -16.06 20.03
N VAL A 27 -26.90 -15.23 20.36
CA VAL A 27 -26.76 -13.88 20.94
C VAL A 27 -25.93 -13.99 22.22
N ALA A 28 -26.39 -14.71 23.25
CA ALA A 28 -25.71 -14.82 24.55
C ALA A 28 -24.25 -15.30 24.47
N TRP A 29 -23.93 -16.19 23.52
CA TRP A 29 -22.57 -16.64 23.27
C TRP A 29 -21.68 -15.59 22.58
N ILE A 30 -22.21 -14.81 21.62
CA ILE A 30 -21.52 -13.62 21.09
C ILE A 30 -21.21 -12.62 22.23
N PHE A 31 -22.07 -12.53 23.24
CA PHE A 31 -22.00 -11.55 24.32
C PHE A 31 -21.19 -11.96 25.57
N SER A 32 -20.76 -13.22 25.72
CA SER A 32 -20.17 -13.69 26.99
C SER A 32 -18.66 -13.47 27.17
N SER A 33 -17.95 -12.92 26.17
CA SER A 33 -16.49 -12.69 26.26
C SER A 33 -16.15 -11.20 26.28
N LYS A 34 -16.21 -10.58 27.46
CA LYS A 34 -15.66 -9.22 27.68
C LYS A 34 -14.12 -9.17 27.55
N ASP A 35 -13.45 -10.33 27.56
CA ASP A 35 -11.99 -10.39 27.76
C ASP A 35 -11.14 -10.57 26.50
N LEU A 36 -11.68 -10.56 25.28
CA LEU A 36 -10.90 -10.89 24.06
C LEU A 36 -11.13 -9.99 22.83
N LEU A 37 -11.70 -8.79 23.03
CA LEU A 37 -11.77 -7.74 21.99
C LEU A 37 -10.40 -7.04 21.76
N SER A 38 -9.38 -7.40 22.54
CA SER A 38 -7.99 -7.00 22.37
C SER A 38 -7.19 -8.14 21.72
N GLY A 39 -6.79 -7.99 20.46
CA GLY A 39 -5.87 -8.93 19.82
C GLY A 39 -4.53 -8.99 20.57
N SER A 40 -4.32 -10.03 21.36
CA SER A 40 -2.98 -10.48 21.81
C SER A 40 -3.00 -11.97 22.13
N ALA A 41 -1.96 -12.68 21.71
CA ALA A 41 -1.70 -14.07 22.01
C ALA A 41 -1.38 -14.25 23.50
N GLU A 42 -2.14 -15.09 24.21
CA GLU A 42 -1.75 -15.61 25.51
C GLU A 42 -1.37 -17.09 25.37
N GLY A 43 -0.10 -17.41 25.65
CA GLY A 43 0.36 -18.78 25.85
C GLY A 43 0.09 -19.26 27.28
N PRO A 44 0.01 -20.57 27.54
CA PRO A 44 -0.54 -21.08 28.79
C PRO A 44 0.47 -21.01 29.94
N GLY A 45 0.29 -20.04 30.84
CA GLY A 45 0.96 -19.97 32.14
C GLY A 45 0.25 -20.84 33.18
N ARG A 46 0.99 -21.75 33.82
CA ARG A 46 0.49 -22.68 34.84
C ARG A 46 -0.10 -21.95 36.05
N VAL A 47 -1.37 -22.21 36.34
CA VAL A 47 -2.08 -21.78 37.55
C VAL A 47 -1.66 -22.65 38.74
N ALA A 48 -1.07 -22.03 39.77
CA ALA A 48 -0.99 -22.60 41.11
C ALA A 48 -2.19 -22.11 41.93
N ALA A 49 -2.93 -23.05 42.51
CA ALA A 49 -4.15 -22.82 43.28
C ALA A 49 -3.87 -22.18 44.65
N GLY A 50 -4.75 -21.28 45.09
CA GLY A 50 -4.71 -20.68 46.44
C GLY A 50 -5.93 -19.82 46.74
N SER A 51 -6.91 -20.45 47.40
CA SER A 51 -8.15 -19.97 48.02
C SER A 51 -8.22 -18.53 48.58
N GLY A 52 -9.44 -17.95 48.51
CA GLY A 52 -10.12 -17.46 49.72
C GLY A 52 -10.41 -15.96 49.84
N SER A 53 -11.69 -15.63 49.62
CA SER A 53 -12.39 -14.36 49.90
C SER A 53 -12.03 -13.64 51.21
N ARG A 54 -11.86 -12.31 51.17
CA ARG A 54 -12.62 -11.34 52.01
C ARG A 54 -12.32 -9.87 51.67
N ALA A 55 -13.37 -9.08 51.55
CA ALA A 55 -13.35 -7.62 51.53
C ALA A 55 -13.16 -7.04 52.93
N VAL A 56 -12.34 -5.99 53.11
CA VAL A 56 -12.52 -4.90 54.09
C VAL A 56 -11.79 -3.62 53.63
N THR A 57 -12.54 -2.53 53.71
CA THR A 57 -12.30 -1.08 53.84
C THR A 57 -10.93 -0.54 54.31
N ALA A 58 -10.57 0.60 53.71
CA ALA A 58 -9.63 1.68 54.08
C ALA A 58 -8.85 1.65 55.41
N MET A 59 -7.55 2.02 55.37
CA MET A 59 -7.00 3.21 56.06
C MET A 59 -5.50 3.49 55.73
N ARG A 60 -5.18 4.79 55.72
CA ARG A 60 -3.92 5.54 55.75
C ARG A 60 -2.58 4.88 56.13
N ALA A 61 -1.57 5.30 55.36
CA ALA A 61 -0.21 5.76 55.70
C ALA A 61 0.41 5.45 57.08
N SER A 62 1.62 4.90 57.06
CA SER A 62 2.72 5.35 57.93
C SER A 62 4.09 4.91 57.40
N VAL A 63 5.04 5.82 57.58
CA VAL A 63 6.47 5.77 57.25
C VAL A 63 7.22 4.99 58.35
N SER A 64 8.23 4.18 57.99
CA SER A 64 9.48 4.07 58.76
C SER A 64 10.55 3.27 58.00
N ALA A 65 11.71 3.88 57.85
CA ALA A 65 12.97 3.32 57.41
C ALA A 65 13.56 2.32 58.42
N THR A 66 14.41 1.38 57.98
CA THR A 66 15.79 1.21 58.50
C THR A 66 16.62 0.12 57.77
N SER A 67 17.86 0.52 57.45
CA SER A 67 19.16 -0.20 57.53
C SER A 67 19.52 -1.39 56.64
N LEU A 68 20.56 -1.14 55.81
CA LEU A 68 21.65 -2.04 55.37
C LEU A 68 22.49 -2.58 56.55
N PRO A 69 23.31 -3.64 56.37
CA PRO A 69 24.72 -3.55 55.86
C PRO A 69 25.07 -4.66 54.84
N ALA A 70 25.80 -4.40 53.74
CA ALA A 70 27.26 -4.28 53.56
C ALA A 70 28.10 -5.57 53.83
N GLY A 71 28.83 -6.06 52.79
CA GLY A 71 30.02 -6.90 52.96
C GLY A 71 30.34 -7.87 51.79
N PRO A 72 31.63 -8.08 51.38
CA PRO A 72 32.02 -8.21 49.97
C PRO A 72 32.74 -9.53 49.61
N GLY A 73 33.06 -9.72 48.32
CA GLY A 73 33.93 -10.82 47.88
C GLY A 73 34.36 -10.76 46.42
N SER A 74 35.47 -10.07 46.16
CA SER A 74 36.22 -10.03 44.90
C SER A 74 36.82 -11.38 44.49
N ARG A 75 36.91 -11.65 43.18
CA ARG A 75 38.17 -12.12 42.56
C ARG A 75 38.13 -12.06 41.03
N ALA A 76 39.00 -11.22 40.48
CA ALA A 76 39.47 -11.29 39.10
C ALA A 76 40.62 -12.32 39.00
N VAL A 77 40.70 -13.04 37.88
CA VAL A 77 41.95 -13.60 37.36
C VAL A 77 41.95 -13.47 35.83
N THR A 78 42.99 -12.79 35.36
CA THR A 78 43.49 -12.58 34.00
C THR A 78 44.10 -13.84 33.38
N ALA A 79 43.99 -14.02 32.06
CA ALA A 79 45.12 -14.20 31.11
C ALA A 79 44.69 -14.81 29.74
N GLN A 80 45.05 -14.12 28.67
CA GLN A 80 45.17 -14.56 27.26
C GLN A 80 46.40 -15.50 27.06
N PRO A 81 46.86 -15.84 25.83
CA PRO A 81 46.20 -16.38 24.61
C PRO A 81 46.93 -17.65 24.09
N ALA A 82 46.36 -18.39 23.14
CA ALA A 82 47.16 -19.32 22.34
C ALA A 82 46.60 -19.60 20.93
N SER A 83 47.55 -19.56 20.00
CA SER A 83 47.59 -19.77 18.56
C SER A 83 46.94 -21.04 17.96
N ALA A 84 46.35 -20.83 16.79
CA ALA A 84 46.50 -21.56 15.52
C ALA A 84 46.76 -23.08 15.49
N SER A 85 45.88 -23.80 14.80
CA SER A 85 46.27 -24.84 13.84
C SER A 85 45.15 -25.08 12.81
N ALA A 86 45.48 -24.85 11.54
CA ALA A 86 44.66 -25.17 10.38
C ALA A 86 44.77 -26.66 10.04
N THR A 87 43.65 -27.33 9.71
CA THR A 87 43.66 -28.42 8.71
C THR A 87 42.25 -28.69 8.14
N SER A 88 42.17 -28.56 6.81
CA SER A 88 41.38 -29.38 5.87
C SER A 88 39.84 -29.42 5.91
N LEU A 89 39.25 -28.60 5.02
CA LEU A 89 38.35 -29.03 3.93
C LEU A 89 37.34 -30.16 4.21
N ARG A 90 36.09 -29.77 4.47
CA ARG A 90 34.89 -30.40 3.89
C ARG A 90 33.88 -29.32 3.54
N SER A 91 33.66 -29.15 2.25
CA SER A 91 32.59 -28.34 1.67
C SER A 91 31.23 -28.95 2.04
N THR A 92 30.53 -28.35 2.99
CA THR A 92 29.08 -28.54 3.15
C THR A 92 28.41 -27.32 2.53
N SER A 93 27.78 -27.55 1.37
CA SER A 93 26.94 -26.59 0.68
C SER A 93 25.92 -26.01 1.66
N ALA A 94 25.96 -24.69 1.85
CA ALA A 94 24.93 -23.96 2.56
C ALA A 94 23.61 -24.16 1.82
N ALA A 95 22.67 -24.82 2.49
CA ALA A 95 21.30 -24.92 2.04
C ALA A 95 20.69 -23.52 2.03
N THR A 96 20.37 -23.03 0.83
CA THR A 96 19.46 -21.92 0.59
C THR A 96 18.12 -22.19 1.30
N PRO A 97 17.51 -21.21 1.98
CA PRO A 97 16.17 -21.37 2.51
C PRO A 97 15.19 -21.58 1.37
N ASP A 98 14.48 -22.69 1.44
CA ASP A 98 13.45 -23.14 0.50
C ASP A 98 12.25 -22.17 0.57
N THR A 99 12.21 -21.20 -0.35
CA THR A 99 11.05 -20.33 -0.60
C THR A 99 10.03 -21.09 -1.46
N SER A 100 9.44 -22.15 -0.91
CA SER A 100 8.31 -22.84 -1.53
C SER A 100 7.02 -22.52 -0.78
N LEU A 101 6.44 -21.36 -1.10
CA LEU A 101 4.99 -21.09 -1.10
C LEU A 101 4.68 -19.69 -1.67
N ALA A 102 5.48 -19.21 -2.64
CA ALA A 102 4.94 -18.32 -3.65
C ALA A 102 4.24 -19.22 -4.66
N LYS A 103 2.92 -19.08 -4.84
CA LYS A 103 2.33 -19.48 -6.12
C LYS A 103 3.01 -18.57 -7.14
N THR A 104 4.09 -19.04 -7.74
CA THR A 104 4.58 -18.55 -9.01
C THR A 104 3.36 -18.66 -9.92
N ARG A 105 2.67 -17.53 -10.11
CA ARG A 105 1.78 -17.35 -11.25
C ARG A 105 2.66 -17.71 -12.42
N THR A 106 2.46 -18.90 -12.98
CA THR A 106 3.03 -19.25 -14.26
C THR A 106 2.43 -18.24 -15.20
N HIS A 107 3.12 -17.13 -15.40
CA HIS A 107 2.95 -16.28 -16.56
C HIS A 107 2.96 -17.27 -17.71
N ARG A 108 1.79 -17.53 -18.28
CA ARG A 108 1.76 -17.92 -19.66
C ARG A 108 2.24 -16.66 -20.34
N ALA A 109 3.56 -16.51 -20.46
CA ALA A 109 4.14 -15.55 -21.37
C ALA A 109 3.38 -15.83 -22.67
N ALA A 110 2.51 -14.89 -23.05
CA ALA A 110 2.14 -14.82 -24.44
C ALA A 110 3.49 -14.79 -25.13
N THR A 111 3.82 -15.86 -25.87
CA THR A 111 4.98 -15.86 -26.73
C THR A 111 4.95 -14.50 -27.43
N PRO A 112 5.99 -13.66 -27.27
CA PRO A 112 6.07 -12.44 -28.05
C PRO A 112 5.78 -12.86 -29.47
N VAL A 113 4.82 -12.22 -30.12
CA VAL A 113 4.70 -12.40 -31.55
C VAL A 113 5.99 -11.81 -32.10
N ASP A 114 7.03 -12.64 -32.21
CA ASP A 114 8.24 -12.36 -32.97
C ASP A 114 7.77 -12.20 -34.41
N GLY A 115 7.37 -10.98 -34.70
CA GLY A 115 6.46 -10.66 -35.79
C GLY A 115 6.99 -9.49 -36.59
N ILE A 116 8.25 -9.57 -37.02
CA ILE A 116 8.62 -8.94 -38.29
C ILE A 116 7.87 -9.74 -39.38
N GLY A 117 6.56 -9.50 -39.50
CA GLY A 117 5.77 -10.02 -40.60
C GLY A 117 6.30 -9.42 -41.89
N GLU A 118 6.33 -10.20 -42.97
CA GLU A 118 6.66 -9.66 -44.30
C GLU A 118 5.78 -8.41 -44.58
N PRO A 119 6.34 -7.31 -45.14
CA PRO A 119 5.63 -6.04 -45.33
C PRO A 119 4.25 -6.16 -46.00
N GLY A 120 4.04 -7.18 -46.85
CA GLY A 120 2.77 -7.45 -47.52
C GLY A 120 1.69 -8.17 -46.68
N LYS A 121 2.04 -8.79 -45.55
CA LYS A 121 1.11 -9.53 -44.67
C LYS A 121 0.56 -8.69 -43.51
N LEU A 122 1.19 -7.56 -43.20
CA LEU A 122 0.79 -6.67 -42.10
C LEU A 122 -0.21 -5.59 -42.53
N GLN A 123 -0.39 -5.39 -43.84
CA GLN A 123 -1.22 -4.31 -44.38
C GLN A 123 -2.69 -4.45 -43.95
N GLY A 124 -3.19 -3.42 -43.25
CA GLY A 124 -4.56 -3.39 -42.75
C GLY A 124 -4.84 -4.32 -41.56
N HIS A 125 -3.81 -4.88 -40.93
CA HIS A 125 -3.99 -5.70 -39.73
C HIS A 125 -4.60 -4.86 -38.59
N PRO A 126 -5.62 -5.36 -37.84
CA PRO A 126 -6.31 -4.58 -36.81
C PRO A 126 -5.42 -4.18 -35.62
N LEU A 127 -4.35 -4.95 -35.38
CA LEU A 127 -3.35 -4.72 -34.34
C LEU A 127 -2.06 -4.07 -34.86
N LEU A 128 -2.09 -3.47 -36.05
CA LEU A 128 -0.95 -2.71 -36.56
C LEU A 128 -0.68 -1.48 -35.67
N ALA A 129 0.59 -1.23 -35.37
CA ALA A 129 1.06 -0.19 -34.47
C ALA A 129 2.35 0.47 -34.98
N LEU A 130 2.67 1.63 -34.40
CA LEU A 130 3.90 2.39 -34.68
C LEU A 130 5.01 1.98 -33.72
N SER A 131 6.25 1.93 -34.19
CA SER A 131 7.39 1.73 -33.30
C SER A 131 7.60 2.93 -32.36
N VAL A 132 8.18 2.69 -31.18
CA VAL A 132 8.57 3.78 -30.25
C VAL A 132 9.50 4.77 -30.93
N ARG A 133 10.41 4.30 -31.78
CA ARG A 133 11.29 5.15 -32.60
C ARG A 133 10.49 6.07 -33.53
N HIS A 134 9.48 5.56 -34.21
CA HIS A 134 8.66 6.38 -35.11
C HIS A 134 7.91 7.47 -34.34
N ILE A 135 7.37 7.14 -33.17
CA ILE A 135 6.66 8.08 -32.30
C ILE A 135 7.61 9.15 -31.75
N SER A 136 8.80 8.76 -31.29
CA SER A 136 9.76 9.69 -30.67
C SER A 136 10.53 10.55 -31.66
N VAL A 137 10.60 10.15 -32.93
CA VAL A 137 11.34 10.90 -33.96
C VAL A 137 10.39 11.48 -35.00
N ALA A 138 9.80 10.63 -35.84
CA ALA A 138 9.06 11.08 -37.03
C ALA A 138 7.79 11.87 -36.68
N ILE A 139 7.06 11.46 -35.62
CA ILE A 139 5.88 12.23 -35.16
C ILE A 139 6.30 13.59 -34.62
N LEU A 140 7.33 13.66 -33.77
CA LEU A 140 7.78 14.93 -33.20
C LEU A 140 8.29 15.89 -34.28
N GLU A 141 8.99 15.40 -35.30
CA GLU A 141 9.40 16.20 -36.46
C GLU A 141 8.19 16.74 -37.23
N LYS A 142 7.16 15.92 -37.47
CA LYS A 142 5.93 16.35 -38.14
C LYS A 142 5.14 17.37 -37.31
N VAL A 143 5.12 17.22 -35.98
CA VAL A 143 4.51 18.17 -35.05
C VAL A 143 5.22 19.52 -35.13
N ALA A 144 6.56 19.53 -35.10
CA ALA A 144 7.36 20.74 -35.28
C ALA A 144 7.14 21.38 -36.66
N ALA A 145 7.08 20.58 -37.73
CA ALA A 145 6.81 21.07 -39.08
C ALA A 145 5.41 21.69 -39.24
N ALA A 146 4.45 21.26 -38.43
CA ALA A 146 3.11 21.85 -38.35
C ALA A 146 3.05 23.13 -37.49
N GLY A 147 4.18 23.60 -36.96
CA GLY A 147 4.26 24.80 -36.12
C GLY A 147 3.82 24.60 -34.68
N LEU A 148 3.75 23.35 -34.22
CA LEU A 148 3.42 22.99 -32.84
C LEU A 148 4.69 22.60 -32.07
N ASP A 149 4.68 22.77 -30.75
CA ASP A 149 5.77 22.31 -29.89
C ASP A 149 5.52 20.87 -29.36
N ARG A 150 6.52 20.31 -28.66
CA ARG A 150 6.43 18.96 -28.07
C ARG A 150 5.37 18.83 -26.98
N ASN A 151 4.95 19.92 -26.36
CA ASN A 151 3.91 19.94 -25.33
C ASN A 151 2.50 20.01 -25.95
N ALA A 152 2.40 20.10 -27.28
CA ALA A 152 1.13 20.04 -27.97
C ALA A 152 0.36 18.77 -27.61
N LYS A 153 -0.88 18.97 -27.15
CA LYS A 153 -1.77 17.88 -26.75
C LYS A 153 -2.17 17.06 -27.96
N VAL A 154 -2.48 15.77 -27.75
CA VAL A 154 -2.96 14.92 -28.84
C VAL A 154 -4.22 15.48 -29.52
N TYR A 155 -5.09 16.19 -28.78
CA TYR A 155 -6.21 16.94 -29.36
C TYR A 155 -5.80 17.97 -30.42
N ALA A 156 -4.64 18.61 -30.28
CA ALA A 156 -4.15 19.63 -31.20
C ALA A 156 -3.41 19.01 -32.40
N ILE A 157 -2.64 17.94 -32.17
CA ILE A 157 -1.89 17.28 -33.25
C ILE A 157 -2.79 16.42 -34.14
N GLU A 158 -3.91 15.90 -33.63
CA GLU A 158 -4.81 15.03 -34.39
C GLU A 158 -5.28 15.67 -35.72
N PRO A 159 -5.89 16.87 -35.72
CA PRO A 159 -6.39 17.48 -36.95
C PRO A 159 -5.30 18.04 -37.86
N LEU A 160 -4.10 18.32 -37.34
CA LEU A 160 -3.03 19.02 -38.07
C LEU A 160 -1.94 18.07 -38.61
N VAL A 161 -1.71 16.95 -37.94
CA VAL A 161 -0.61 16.02 -38.23
C VAL A 161 -1.14 14.62 -38.53
N ILE A 162 -1.98 14.08 -37.65
CA ILE A 162 -2.37 12.67 -37.71
C ILE A 162 -3.34 12.40 -38.84
N ARG A 163 -4.48 13.09 -38.82
CA ARG A 163 -5.61 12.83 -39.71
C ARG A 163 -5.33 13.18 -41.18
N PRO A 164 -4.62 14.29 -41.50
CA PRO A 164 -4.23 14.59 -42.88
C PRO A 164 -3.26 13.57 -43.50
N ALA A 165 -2.46 12.85 -42.69
CA ALA A 165 -1.42 11.95 -43.20
C ALA A 165 -1.97 10.76 -44.02
N GLY A 166 -3.22 10.34 -43.77
CA GLY A 166 -3.87 9.25 -44.50
C GLY A 166 -4.92 9.70 -45.52
N GLU A 167 -5.18 11.01 -45.64
CA GLU A 167 -6.32 11.56 -46.39
C GLU A 167 -6.28 11.22 -47.89
N SER A 168 -5.09 11.24 -48.50
CA SER A 168 -4.89 10.96 -49.91
C SER A 168 -4.75 9.47 -50.24
N GLN A 169 -4.77 8.59 -49.24
CA GLN A 169 -4.55 7.15 -49.43
C GLN A 169 -5.84 6.33 -49.33
N LEU A 170 -5.89 5.22 -50.07
CA LEU A 170 -6.94 4.22 -49.90
C LEU A 170 -6.66 3.38 -48.66
N CYS A 171 -7.61 3.36 -47.74
CA CYS A 171 -7.54 2.58 -46.52
C CYS A 171 -7.44 1.08 -46.86
N PRO A 172 -6.40 0.37 -46.39
CA PRO A 172 -6.24 -1.05 -46.69
C PRO A 172 -7.33 -1.93 -46.08
N ARG A 173 -7.99 -1.45 -45.01
CA ARG A 173 -8.99 -2.19 -44.22
C ARG A 173 -10.37 -2.21 -44.86
N ASP A 174 -10.83 -1.07 -45.39
CA ASP A 174 -12.20 -0.92 -45.94
C ASP A 174 -12.23 -0.52 -47.43
N LYS A 175 -11.06 -0.32 -48.05
CA LYS A 175 -10.87 0.08 -49.47
C LYS A 175 -11.49 1.43 -49.83
N GLN A 176 -11.75 2.29 -48.85
CA GLN A 176 -12.27 3.64 -49.07
C GLN A 176 -11.17 4.71 -48.91
N GLN A 177 -11.43 5.90 -49.42
CA GLN A 177 -10.50 7.04 -49.32
C GLN A 177 -10.35 7.49 -47.85
N GLY A 178 -9.11 7.74 -47.41
CA GLY A 178 -8.78 8.17 -46.07
C GLY A 178 -8.38 6.98 -45.18
N ALA A 179 -7.08 6.76 -45.01
CA ALA A 179 -6.52 5.72 -44.15
C ALA A 179 -6.25 6.22 -42.72
N ALA A 180 -6.11 5.29 -41.76
CA ALA A 180 -5.52 5.63 -40.46
C ALA A 180 -4.05 6.01 -40.63
N TYR A 181 -3.48 6.77 -39.68
CA TYR A 181 -2.07 7.18 -39.75
C TYR A 181 -1.14 5.96 -39.85
N VAL A 182 -1.35 4.93 -39.02
CA VAL A 182 -0.52 3.72 -39.04
C VAL A 182 -0.56 3.00 -40.38
N ASP A 183 -1.70 3.07 -41.08
CA ASP A 183 -1.87 2.44 -42.39
C ASP A 183 -1.27 3.29 -43.52
N SER A 184 -0.94 4.57 -43.25
CA SER A 184 -0.39 5.52 -44.21
C SER A 184 1.13 5.68 -44.16
N VAL A 185 1.74 5.23 -43.05
CA VAL A 185 3.19 5.08 -42.93
C VAL A 185 3.64 3.94 -43.86
N GLY A 186 4.64 4.20 -44.70
CA GLY A 186 5.21 3.14 -45.53
C GLY A 186 5.71 1.99 -44.67
N TYR A 187 5.58 0.74 -45.13
CA TYR A 187 5.96 -0.47 -44.39
C TYR A 187 7.49 -0.65 -44.29
N GLY A 188 8.19 0.38 -43.80
CA GLY A 188 9.58 0.29 -43.38
C GLY A 188 9.68 -0.64 -42.17
N PRO A 189 10.69 -1.52 -42.10
CA PRO A 189 10.80 -2.54 -41.06
C PRO A 189 10.98 -1.96 -39.64
N ASP A 190 11.35 -0.68 -39.54
CA ASP A 190 11.65 0.01 -38.27
C ASP A 190 10.50 0.94 -37.81
N ASP A 191 9.44 1.12 -38.60
CA ASP A 191 8.41 2.15 -38.37
C ASP A 191 7.06 1.59 -37.91
N VAL A 192 6.68 0.43 -38.45
CA VAL A 192 5.38 -0.21 -38.21
C VAL A 192 5.53 -1.71 -37.96
N GLY A 193 4.71 -2.25 -37.07
CA GLY A 193 4.71 -3.67 -36.72
C GLY A 193 3.45 -4.08 -35.97
N LEU A 194 3.39 -5.34 -35.54
CA LEU A 194 2.32 -5.80 -34.66
C LEU A 194 2.53 -5.21 -33.27
N ALA A 195 1.45 -4.68 -32.69
CA ALA A 195 1.48 -4.10 -31.36
C ALA A 195 2.00 -5.10 -30.33
N SER A 196 3.07 -4.72 -29.64
CA SER A 196 3.57 -5.42 -28.45
C SER A 196 2.94 -4.86 -27.18
N ILE A 197 2.53 -3.58 -27.21
CA ILE A 197 1.87 -2.91 -26.09
C ILE A 197 0.73 -2.02 -26.59
N MET A 198 -0.32 -1.88 -25.77
CA MET A 198 -1.37 -0.89 -25.94
C MET A 198 -1.14 0.24 -24.97
N LEU A 199 -0.97 1.47 -25.47
CA LEU A 199 -0.89 2.63 -24.60
C LEU A 199 -2.31 3.05 -24.21
N SER A 200 -2.61 2.97 -22.91
CA SER A 200 -3.77 3.62 -22.31
C SER A 200 -3.35 4.99 -21.81
N TYR A 201 -4.00 6.05 -22.30
CA TYR A 201 -3.58 7.43 -22.06
C TYR A 201 -4.72 8.43 -22.31
N SER A 202 -4.52 9.69 -21.90
CA SER A 202 -5.44 10.78 -22.22
C SER A 202 -4.97 11.58 -23.43
N TRP A 203 -5.90 11.91 -24.34
CA TRP A 203 -5.61 12.85 -25.44
C TRP A 203 -5.23 14.27 -24.98
N GLY A 204 -5.43 14.57 -23.70
CA GLY A 204 -4.97 15.80 -23.06
C GLY A 204 -3.47 15.85 -22.79
N TYR A 205 -2.74 14.75 -23.00
CA TYR A 205 -1.30 14.64 -22.76
C TYR A 205 -0.49 15.23 -23.91
N GLY A 206 0.66 15.82 -23.56
CA GLY A 206 1.66 16.30 -24.51
C GLY A 206 2.30 15.13 -25.26
N ILE A 207 2.49 15.27 -26.57
CA ILE A 207 3.10 14.22 -27.39
C ILE A 207 4.56 13.93 -27.00
N GLY A 208 5.29 14.95 -26.51
CA GLY A 208 6.63 14.82 -25.98
C GLY A 208 6.69 13.93 -24.73
N ASP A 209 5.79 14.14 -23.77
CA ASP A 209 5.75 13.33 -22.55
C ASP A 209 5.40 11.87 -22.86
N ILE A 210 4.51 11.64 -23.85
CA ILE A 210 4.21 10.30 -24.36
C ILE A 210 5.48 9.66 -24.94
N ALA A 211 6.18 10.38 -25.83
CA ALA A 211 7.41 9.87 -26.43
C ALA A 211 8.49 9.55 -25.38
N ASP A 212 8.73 10.45 -24.44
CA ASP A 212 9.73 10.27 -23.38
C ASP A 212 9.39 9.08 -22.47
N THR A 213 8.09 8.88 -22.16
CA THR A 213 7.63 7.71 -21.39
C THR A 213 7.86 6.40 -22.14
N LEU A 214 7.60 6.37 -23.45
CA LEU A 214 7.81 5.19 -24.28
C LEU A 214 9.30 4.86 -24.46
N ILE A 215 10.15 5.89 -24.58
CA ILE A 215 11.62 5.72 -24.56
C ILE A 215 12.05 5.14 -23.21
N GLN A 216 11.55 5.70 -22.09
CA GLN A 216 11.87 5.20 -20.76
C GLN A 216 11.46 3.74 -20.59
N HIS A 217 10.31 3.33 -21.14
CA HIS A 217 9.88 1.93 -21.13
C HIS A 217 10.83 1.00 -21.92
N CYS A 218 11.50 1.53 -22.96
CA CYS A 218 12.48 0.79 -23.75
C CYS A 218 13.91 0.82 -23.19
N THR A 219 14.15 1.53 -22.08
CA THR A 219 15.49 1.74 -21.50
C THR A 219 16.26 0.43 -21.35
N ALA A 220 17.51 0.44 -21.79
CA ALA A 220 18.46 -0.66 -21.62
C ALA A 220 19.82 -0.11 -21.17
N PRO A 221 20.69 -0.95 -20.56
CA PRO A 221 22.02 -0.51 -20.12
C PRO A 221 22.93 -0.02 -21.26
N ASP A 222 22.70 -0.52 -22.49
CA ASP A 222 23.46 -0.21 -23.69
C ASP A 222 22.60 0.54 -24.70
N THR A 223 23.15 1.59 -25.30
CA THR A 223 22.43 2.49 -26.22
C THR A 223 22.04 1.81 -27.54
N LEU A 224 22.84 0.86 -28.05
CA LEU A 224 22.48 0.08 -29.24
C LEU A 224 21.32 -0.85 -28.93
N ILE A 225 21.35 -1.51 -27.76
CA ILE A 225 20.24 -2.36 -27.30
C ILE A 225 18.97 -1.54 -27.11
N GLN A 226 19.08 -0.34 -26.54
CA GLN A 226 17.94 0.56 -26.39
C GLN A 226 17.36 0.95 -27.76
N LEU A 227 18.20 1.37 -28.70
CA LEU A 227 17.77 1.70 -30.07
C LEU A 227 17.09 0.52 -30.76
N GLU A 228 17.59 -0.70 -30.57
CA GLU A 228 16.95 -1.91 -31.10
C GLU A 228 15.58 -2.17 -30.45
N ARG A 229 15.46 -1.96 -29.13
CA ARG A 229 14.17 -2.06 -28.42
C ARG A 229 13.18 -1.01 -28.91
N GLU A 230 13.60 0.25 -29.06
CA GLU A 230 12.74 1.33 -29.56
C GLU A 230 12.19 1.05 -30.96
N LYS A 231 12.95 0.34 -31.81
CA LYS A 231 12.50 -0.09 -33.14
C LYS A 231 11.53 -1.27 -33.08
N ARG A 232 11.76 -2.22 -32.17
CA ARG A 232 10.97 -3.46 -32.06
C ARG A 232 9.68 -3.30 -31.26
N THR A 233 9.67 -2.42 -30.27
CA THR A 233 8.49 -2.14 -29.45
C THR A 233 7.50 -1.33 -30.26
N CYS A 234 6.39 -1.96 -30.64
CA CYS A 234 5.31 -1.32 -31.40
C CYS A 234 4.14 -1.01 -30.47
N VAL A 235 3.74 0.26 -30.46
CA VAL A 235 2.77 0.81 -29.52
C VAL A 235 1.45 1.07 -30.24
N TRP A 236 0.42 0.36 -29.83
CA TRP A 236 -0.93 0.65 -30.28
C TRP A 236 -1.45 1.88 -29.54
N MET A 237 -1.76 2.94 -30.28
CA MET A 237 -2.35 4.17 -29.75
C MET A 237 -3.59 4.51 -30.55
N CYS A 238 -4.70 4.79 -29.86
CA CYS A 238 -5.99 5.01 -30.50
C CYS A 238 -5.96 6.17 -31.52
N CYS A 239 -5.20 7.25 -31.27
CA CYS A 239 -5.12 8.35 -32.24
C CYS A 239 -4.47 7.94 -33.57
N PHE A 240 -3.47 7.06 -33.57
CA PHE A 240 -2.74 6.65 -34.77
C PHE A 240 -3.34 5.42 -35.47
N CYS A 241 -3.85 4.47 -34.67
CA CYS A 241 -4.25 3.14 -35.15
C CYS A 241 -5.74 3.03 -35.50
N ILE A 242 -6.58 3.92 -34.95
CA ILE A 242 -7.98 4.06 -35.36
C ILE A 242 -8.04 5.06 -36.52
N ASN A 243 -8.85 4.73 -37.54
CA ASN A 243 -9.07 5.61 -38.66
C ASN A 243 -9.90 6.84 -38.23
N GLN A 244 -9.22 7.91 -37.84
CA GLN A 244 -9.84 9.16 -37.38
C GLN A 244 -10.71 9.82 -38.45
N GLN A 245 -10.40 9.63 -39.74
CA GLN A 245 -11.25 10.12 -40.82
C GLN A 245 -12.62 9.48 -40.78
N ARG A 246 -12.66 8.15 -40.62
CA ARG A 246 -13.92 7.43 -40.50
C ARG A 246 -14.72 7.88 -39.28
N VAL A 247 -14.04 8.08 -38.15
CA VAL A 247 -14.67 8.55 -36.92
C VAL A 247 -15.33 9.92 -37.14
N LYS A 248 -14.62 10.87 -37.75
CA LYS A 248 -15.16 12.22 -38.04
C LYS A 248 -16.28 12.21 -39.08
N GLN A 249 -16.19 11.36 -40.11
CA GLN A 249 -17.25 11.20 -41.11
C GLN A 249 -18.55 10.66 -40.47
N LYS A 250 -18.45 9.62 -39.65
CA LYS A 250 -19.60 9.05 -38.93
C LYS A 250 -20.23 10.08 -37.97
N LEU A 251 -19.39 10.78 -37.19
CA LEU A 251 -19.83 11.87 -36.33
C LEU A 251 -20.57 12.97 -37.12
N ALA A 252 -20.06 13.35 -38.29
CA ALA A 252 -20.70 14.35 -39.16
C ALA A 252 -22.02 13.86 -39.78
N ALA A 253 -22.15 12.55 -40.02
CA ALA A 253 -23.37 11.92 -40.48
C ALA A 253 -24.44 11.74 -39.38
N GLY A 254 -24.08 11.99 -38.11
CA GLY A 254 -24.93 11.70 -36.95
C GLY A 254 -25.02 10.20 -36.61
N ASP A 255 -24.14 9.39 -37.19
CA ASP A 255 -24.09 7.95 -36.92
C ASP A 255 -23.54 7.72 -35.51
N THR A 256 -24.30 6.99 -34.69
CA THR A 256 -23.84 6.52 -33.39
C THR A 256 -23.46 5.04 -33.50
N VAL A 257 -22.27 4.70 -33.02
CA VAL A 257 -21.88 3.30 -32.88
C VAL A 257 -22.45 2.80 -31.56
N PRO A 258 -23.21 1.70 -31.53
CA PRO A 258 -23.68 1.11 -30.28
C PRO A 258 -22.51 0.85 -29.33
N PHE A 259 -22.75 1.06 -28.04
CA PHE A 259 -21.71 0.90 -27.03
C PHE A 259 -21.18 -0.54 -27.00
N GLU A 260 -22.03 -1.54 -27.25
CA GLU A 260 -21.66 -2.95 -27.27
C GLU A 260 -20.65 -3.27 -28.38
N ASP A 261 -20.85 -2.72 -29.57
CA ASP A 261 -19.96 -2.91 -30.71
C ASP A 261 -18.62 -2.24 -30.45
N PHE A 262 -18.63 -1.02 -29.90
CA PHE A 262 -17.43 -0.28 -29.55
C PHE A 262 -16.65 -0.97 -28.43
N SER A 263 -17.33 -1.35 -27.35
CA SER A 263 -16.76 -2.05 -26.20
C SER A 263 -16.09 -3.38 -26.60
N LYS A 264 -16.76 -4.18 -27.44
CA LYS A 264 -16.22 -5.44 -27.97
C LYS A 264 -14.94 -5.23 -28.76
N GLU A 265 -14.93 -4.20 -29.61
CA GLU A 265 -13.82 -3.87 -30.48
C GLU A 265 -12.60 -3.36 -29.69
N PHE A 266 -12.81 -2.69 -28.55
CA PHE A 266 -11.74 -2.34 -27.61
C PHE A 266 -11.24 -3.55 -26.81
N LYS A 267 -12.15 -4.35 -26.25
CA LYS A 267 -11.81 -5.55 -25.48
C LYS A 267 -10.96 -6.53 -26.32
N THR A 268 -11.34 -6.74 -27.58
CA THR A 268 -10.58 -7.58 -28.53
C THR A 268 -9.14 -7.10 -28.73
N ARG A 269 -8.88 -5.78 -28.64
CA ARG A 269 -7.51 -5.23 -28.76
C ARG A 269 -6.71 -5.41 -27.49
N VAL A 270 -7.31 -5.15 -26.33
CA VAL A 270 -6.67 -5.37 -25.03
C VAL A 270 -6.25 -6.84 -24.91
N GLU A 271 -7.15 -7.76 -25.25
CA GLU A 271 -6.88 -9.21 -25.28
C GLU A 271 -5.86 -9.59 -26.35
N GLY A 272 -6.02 -9.08 -27.58
CA GLY A 272 -5.17 -9.45 -28.71
C GLY A 272 -3.73 -8.97 -28.59
N ILE A 273 -3.50 -7.86 -27.89
CA ILE A 273 -2.15 -7.32 -27.63
C ILE A 273 -1.57 -7.97 -26.36
N GLY A 274 -2.38 -8.19 -25.33
CA GLY A 274 -1.96 -8.90 -24.11
C GLY A 274 -1.13 -8.06 -23.13
N HIS A 275 -0.89 -6.78 -23.42
CA HIS A 275 -0.18 -5.85 -22.53
C HIS A 275 -0.70 -4.42 -22.66
N VAL A 276 -1.15 -3.85 -21.54
CA VAL A 276 -1.57 -2.44 -21.42
C VAL A 276 -0.51 -1.65 -20.64
N LEU A 277 0.00 -0.58 -21.26
CA LEU A 277 0.82 0.44 -20.62
C LEU A 277 -0.08 1.61 -20.20
N ALA A 278 -0.40 1.70 -18.91
CA ALA A 278 -1.21 2.75 -18.31
C ALA A 278 -0.34 3.97 -17.97
N MET A 279 -0.51 5.05 -18.72
CA MET A 279 0.29 6.26 -18.54
C MET A 279 -0.35 7.22 -17.54
N MET A 280 0.27 7.38 -16.38
CA MET A 280 -0.19 8.20 -15.26
C MET A 280 0.48 9.57 -15.28
N GLN A 281 -0.30 10.62 -15.52
CA GLN A 281 0.11 12.02 -15.29
C GLN A 281 -1.10 12.99 -15.23
N PRO A 282 -0.94 14.15 -14.55
CA PRO A 282 0.09 14.43 -13.54
C PRO A 282 -0.06 13.51 -12.33
N TRP A 283 1.02 13.23 -11.58
CA TRP A 283 0.92 12.28 -10.46
C TRP A 283 0.12 12.84 -9.27
N ARG A 284 0.13 14.16 -9.07
CA ARG A 284 -0.64 14.87 -8.03
C ARG A 284 -2.13 14.96 -8.33
N GLU A 285 -2.49 14.87 -9.61
CA GLU A 285 -3.88 14.92 -10.06
C GLU A 285 -4.04 14.04 -11.30
N PRO A 286 -4.09 12.70 -11.14
CA PRO A 286 -3.96 11.78 -12.26
C PRO A 286 -5.18 11.84 -13.18
N LEU A 287 -5.03 12.58 -14.27
CA LEU A 287 -6.06 12.71 -15.31
C LEU A 287 -6.44 11.36 -15.91
N TYR A 288 -5.51 10.41 -15.94
CA TYR A 288 -5.71 9.05 -16.44
C TYR A 288 -6.94 8.40 -15.79
N ILE A 289 -6.97 8.32 -14.46
CA ILE A 289 -8.03 7.65 -13.69
C ILE A 289 -9.31 8.51 -13.66
N LYS A 290 -9.20 9.81 -13.91
CA LYS A 290 -10.38 10.67 -14.10
C LYS A 290 -11.08 10.45 -15.43
N ARG A 291 -10.57 9.61 -16.34
CA ARG A 291 -11.24 9.27 -17.60
C ARG A 291 -11.86 7.89 -17.54
N VAL A 292 -13.17 7.83 -17.79
CA VAL A 292 -13.91 6.56 -17.69
C VAL A 292 -13.39 5.50 -18.67
N TRP A 293 -12.90 5.94 -19.83
CA TRP A 293 -12.34 5.05 -20.86
C TRP A 293 -11.01 4.42 -20.43
N CYS A 294 -10.13 5.17 -19.76
CA CYS A 294 -8.90 4.61 -19.19
C CYS A 294 -9.22 3.59 -18.08
N ASN A 295 -10.25 3.85 -17.27
CA ASN A 295 -10.74 2.87 -16.30
C ASN A 295 -11.32 1.63 -16.99
N PHE A 296 -12.02 1.78 -18.11
CA PHE A 296 -12.54 0.65 -18.88
C PHE A 296 -11.43 -0.23 -19.47
N GLU A 297 -10.34 0.37 -19.95
CA GLU A 297 -9.15 -0.36 -20.44
C GLU A 297 -8.47 -1.10 -19.30
N PHE A 298 -8.32 -0.46 -18.14
CA PHE A 298 -7.80 -1.09 -16.93
C PHE A 298 -8.70 -2.25 -16.47
N PHE A 299 -10.02 -2.04 -16.46
CA PHE A 299 -11.04 -3.05 -16.14
C PHE A 299 -10.98 -4.25 -17.08
N SER A 300 -10.89 -4.00 -18.37
CA SER A 300 -10.78 -5.05 -19.39
C SER A 300 -9.49 -5.86 -19.19
N ALA A 301 -8.38 -5.18 -18.88
CA ALA A 301 -7.13 -5.86 -18.63
C ALA A 301 -7.15 -6.74 -17.36
N LEU A 302 -7.70 -6.20 -16.25
CA LEU A 302 -7.86 -6.95 -15.01
C LEU A 302 -8.79 -8.17 -15.14
N SER A 303 -9.82 -8.08 -15.99
CA SER A 303 -10.81 -9.15 -16.17
C SER A 303 -10.26 -10.34 -16.96
N GLU A 304 -9.28 -10.12 -17.83
CA GLU A 304 -8.79 -11.10 -18.81
C GLU A 304 -7.33 -11.55 -18.56
N ASP A 305 -6.80 -11.30 -17.36
CA ASP A 305 -5.41 -11.64 -16.96
C ASP A 305 -4.34 -11.05 -17.92
N VAL A 306 -4.64 -9.86 -18.48
CA VAL A 306 -3.74 -9.10 -19.34
C VAL A 306 -2.73 -8.35 -18.48
N GLU A 307 -1.47 -8.29 -18.93
CA GLU A 307 -0.43 -7.56 -18.21
C GLU A 307 -0.74 -6.06 -18.21
N VAL A 308 -0.65 -5.43 -17.03
CA VAL A 308 -0.79 -3.98 -16.89
C VAL A 308 0.48 -3.42 -16.28
N THR A 309 1.15 -2.53 -17.01
CA THR A 309 2.29 -1.76 -16.51
C THR A 309 1.86 -0.32 -16.33
N ILE A 310 2.11 0.26 -15.16
CA ILE A 310 1.92 1.69 -14.93
C ILE A 310 3.23 2.41 -15.23
N ALA A 311 3.16 3.49 -16.01
CA ALA A 311 4.29 4.34 -16.32
C ALA A 311 3.94 5.81 -16.09
N MET A 312 4.95 6.60 -15.76
CA MET A 312 4.86 8.03 -15.55
C MET A 312 5.91 8.71 -16.43
N PRO A 313 5.64 9.91 -16.99
CA PRO A 313 6.66 10.71 -17.67
C PRO A 313 7.90 10.94 -16.81
N PRO A 314 9.10 10.98 -17.40
CA PRO A 314 10.33 11.26 -16.65
C PRO A 314 10.28 12.57 -15.85
N CYS A 315 9.60 13.59 -16.36
CA CYS A 315 9.44 14.89 -15.69
C CYS A 315 8.56 14.78 -14.42
N GLU A 316 7.43 14.11 -14.52
CA GLU A 316 6.53 13.82 -13.39
C GLU A 316 7.22 12.90 -12.37
N ALA A 317 8.00 11.92 -12.85
CA ALA A 317 8.77 11.04 -11.97
C ALA A 317 9.82 11.84 -11.20
N ALA A 318 10.49 12.79 -11.85
CA ALA A 318 11.43 13.69 -11.18
C ALA A 318 10.74 14.57 -10.12
N ASP A 319 9.54 15.13 -10.40
CA ASP A 319 8.77 15.90 -9.42
C ASP A 319 8.35 15.05 -8.21
N PHE A 320 7.89 13.82 -8.45
CA PHE A 320 7.55 12.89 -7.38
C PHE A 320 8.75 12.58 -6.48
N LEU A 321 9.90 12.31 -7.09
CA LEU A 321 11.14 12.02 -6.37
C LEU A 321 11.63 13.23 -5.57
N GLU A 322 11.54 14.44 -6.14
CA GLU A 322 11.85 15.66 -5.40
C GLU A 322 10.90 15.85 -4.20
N SER A 323 9.63 15.49 -4.34
CA SER A 323 8.68 15.51 -3.23
C SER A 323 9.04 14.51 -2.12
N LEU A 324 9.53 13.32 -2.48
CA LEU A 324 10.06 12.35 -1.51
C LEU A 324 11.30 12.91 -0.79
N GLU A 325 12.25 13.51 -1.51
CA GLU A 325 13.43 14.13 -0.91
C GLU A 325 13.10 15.32 0.01
N ARG A 326 11.97 15.99 -0.19
CA ARG A 326 11.46 17.05 0.70
C ARG A 326 10.69 16.52 1.90
N GLY A 327 10.27 15.25 1.89
CA GLY A 327 9.54 14.60 2.98
C GLY A 327 8.01 14.70 2.92
N SER A 328 7.44 15.38 1.94
CA SER A 328 5.97 15.51 1.78
C SER A 328 5.37 14.50 0.79
N GLY A 329 6.20 13.89 -0.07
CA GLY A 329 5.73 13.07 -1.18
C GLY A 329 4.86 11.87 -0.78
N ILE A 330 5.12 11.23 0.35
CA ILE A 330 4.30 10.09 0.82
C ILE A 330 2.90 10.53 1.23
N GLN A 331 2.79 11.65 1.94
CA GLN A 331 1.49 12.17 2.39
C GLN A 331 0.65 12.59 1.18
N GLU A 332 1.24 13.34 0.26
CA GLU A 332 0.61 13.77 -0.99
C GLU A 332 0.15 12.56 -1.81
N MET A 333 0.97 11.51 -1.88
CA MET A 333 0.63 10.26 -2.55
C MET A 333 -0.60 9.57 -1.93
N TRP A 334 -0.68 9.49 -0.60
CA TRP A 334 -1.86 8.91 0.06
C TRP A 334 -3.12 9.73 -0.17
N GLN A 335 -3.00 11.06 -0.18
CA GLN A 335 -4.11 11.94 -0.52
C GLN A 335 -4.60 11.71 -1.95
N VAL A 336 -3.67 11.58 -2.90
CA VAL A 336 -4.00 11.24 -4.29
C VAL A 336 -4.74 9.92 -4.33
N LEU A 337 -4.16 8.84 -3.78
CA LEU A 337 -4.78 7.50 -3.79
C LEU A 337 -6.17 7.50 -3.15
N GLY A 338 -6.30 8.14 -1.98
CA GLY A 338 -7.56 8.22 -1.23
C GLY A 338 -8.66 9.00 -1.96
N ALA A 339 -8.30 9.91 -2.87
CA ALA A 339 -9.25 10.68 -3.68
C ALA A 339 -9.72 9.95 -4.96
N LEU A 340 -9.06 8.85 -5.35
CA LEU A 340 -9.39 8.15 -6.60
C LEU A 340 -10.63 7.28 -6.44
N THR A 341 -11.63 7.56 -7.27
CA THR A 341 -12.83 6.73 -7.44
C THR A 341 -13.22 6.70 -8.91
N VAL A 342 -13.55 5.51 -9.43
CA VAL A 342 -14.00 5.37 -10.81
C VAL A 342 -15.33 6.08 -11.06
N GLU A 343 -16.16 6.21 -10.03
CA GLU A 343 -17.46 6.90 -10.07
C GLU A 343 -17.31 8.39 -10.41
N ALA A 344 -16.22 9.01 -9.96
CA ALA A 344 -15.87 10.38 -10.29
C ALA A 344 -15.33 10.56 -11.71
N ALA A 345 -15.03 9.49 -12.44
CA ALA A 345 -14.45 9.57 -13.78
C ALA A 345 -15.42 10.20 -14.80
N GLU A 346 -14.88 10.90 -15.79
CA GLU A 346 -15.59 11.67 -16.79
C GLU A 346 -15.44 11.08 -18.20
N ALA A 347 -16.41 11.39 -19.06
CA ALA A 347 -16.44 11.00 -20.46
C ALA A 347 -16.86 12.20 -21.33
N SER A 348 -16.31 12.28 -22.54
CA SER A 348 -16.77 13.28 -23.52
C SER A 348 -18.20 13.03 -24.00
N VAL A 349 -18.65 11.77 -23.97
CA VAL A 349 -20.04 11.38 -24.25
C VAL A 349 -20.65 10.85 -22.94
N PRO A 350 -21.65 11.52 -22.36
CA PRO A 350 -22.23 11.13 -21.07
C PRO A 350 -22.77 9.70 -21.02
N GLN A 351 -23.30 9.20 -22.14
CA GLN A 351 -23.83 7.84 -22.22
C GLN A 351 -22.76 6.76 -22.03
N ASP A 352 -21.53 7.01 -22.50
CA ASP A 352 -20.41 6.08 -22.34
C ASP A 352 -20.04 5.94 -20.86
N LYS A 353 -20.08 7.04 -20.10
CA LYS A 353 -19.89 7.01 -18.65
C LYS A 353 -20.93 6.11 -18.00
N GLU A 354 -22.21 6.30 -18.30
CA GLU A 354 -23.27 5.49 -17.70
C GLU A 354 -23.10 4.00 -18.03
N ASN A 355 -22.80 3.67 -19.28
CA ASN A 355 -22.65 2.30 -19.73
C ASN A 355 -21.42 1.61 -19.09
N ILE A 356 -20.26 2.27 -19.03
CA ILE A 356 -19.06 1.72 -18.41
C ILE A 356 -19.25 1.56 -16.90
N LEU A 357 -19.80 2.57 -16.21
CA LEU A 357 -20.09 2.45 -14.79
C LEU A 357 -21.08 1.34 -14.51
N ARG A 358 -22.07 1.13 -15.39
CA ARG A 358 -22.99 -0.02 -15.31
C ARG A 358 -22.25 -1.35 -15.48
N LEU A 359 -21.31 -1.47 -16.42
CA LEU A 359 -20.50 -2.69 -16.55
C LEU A 359 -19.73 -2.99 -15.27
N ILE A 360 -19.01 -1.99 -14.75
CA ILE A 360 -18.22 -2.12 -13.52
C ILE A 360 -19.12 -2.45 -12.34
N SER A 361 -20.31 -1.83 -12.24
CA SER A 361 -21.23 -2.11 -11.13
C SER A 361 -21.78 -3.53 -11.13
N HIS A 362 -21.94 -4.15 -12.31
CA HIS A 362 -22.44 -5.53 -12.41
C HIS A 362 -21.37 -6.57 -12.08
N SER A 363 -20.13 -6.34 -12.50
CA SER A 363 -18.98 -7.18 -12.13
C SER A 363 -17.68 -6.44 -12.46
N PRO A 364 -16.74 -6.28 -11.51
CA PRO A 364 -16.71 -6.87 -10.17
C PRO A 364 -17.47 -6.06 -9.10
N GLY A 365 -18.05 -4.92 -9.45
CA GLY A 365 -18.55 -3.91 -8.52
C GLY A 365 -17.53 -2.77 -8.32
N PHE A 366 -18.03 -1.57 -8.01
CA PHE A 366 -17.16 -0.39 -7.82
C PHE A 366 -16.12 -0.59 -6.72
N HIS A 367 -16.52 -1.25 -5.64
CA HIS A 367 -15.65 -1.50 -4.52
C HIS A 367 -14.40 -2.30 -4.94
N ASP A 368 -14.62 -3.49 -5.50
CA ASP A 368 -13.54 -4.40 -5.87
C ASP A 368 -12.67 -3.81 -6.99
N PHE A 369 -13.29 -3.08 -7.93
CA PHE A 369 -12.54 -2.39 -8.98
C PHE A 369 -11.64 -1.27 -8.43
N ASN A 370 -12.18 -0.38 -7.61
CA ASN A 370 -11.40 0.71 -7.01
C ASN A 370 -10.25 0.15 -6.15
N SER A 371 -10.51 -0.89 -5.37
CA SER A 371 -9.50 -1.58 -4.57
C SER A 371 -8.39 -2.19 -5.42
N ALA A 372 -8.73 -2.83 -6.56
CA ALA A 372 -7.74 -3.37 -7.49
C ALA A 372 -6.87 -2.27 -8.13
N VAL A 373 -7.49 -1.17 -8.57
CA VAL A 373 -6.78 0.00 -9.12
C VAL A 373 -5.85 0.60 -8.07
N ALA A 374 -6.35 0.87 -6.87
CA ALA A 374 -5.57 1.45 -5.77
C ALA A 374 -4.39 0.56 -5.38
N THR A 375 -4.60 -0.76 -5.31
CA THR A 375 -3.53 -1.73 -5.01
C THR A 375 -2.43 -1.70 -6.07
N GLN A 376 -2.80 -1.69 -7.36
CA GLN A 376 -1.80 -1.63 -8.45
C GLN A 376 -1.00 -0.33 -8.45
N LEU A 377 -1.65 0.80 -8.18
CA LEU A 377 -0.98 2.09 -8.03
C LEU A 377 -0.04 2.09 -6.82
N GLN A 378 -0.51 1.61 -5.68
CA GLN A 378 0.27 1.53 -4.45
C GLN A 378 1.53 0.66 -4.65
N GLN A 379 1.39 -0.52 -5.26
CA GLN A 379 2.52 -1.40 -5.59
C GLN A 379 3.50 -0.74 -6.55
N TRP A 380 2.99 -0.05 -7.58
CA TRP A 380 3.82 0.68 -8.51
C TRP A 380 4.61 1.80 -7.82
N ILE A 381 4.00 2.55 -6.90
CA ILE A 381 4.69 3.63 -6.19
C ILE A 381 5.77 3.08 -5.24
N VAL A 382 5.51 1.95 -4.59
CA VAL A 382 6.55 1.25 -3.81
C VAL A 382 7.71 0.86 -4.74
N SER A 383 7.41 0.29 -5.90
CA SER A 383 8.41 -0.16 -6.87
C SER A 383 9.28 0.99 -7.38
N ILE A 384 8.69 2.10 -7.84
CA ILE A 384 9.45 3.24 -8.36
C ILE A 384 10.29 3.93 -7.27
N SER A 385 9.78 3.99 -6.03
CA SER A 385 10.50 4.55 -4.89
C SER A 385 11.72 3.69 -4.52
N GLU A 386 11.56 2.37 -4.52
CA GLU A 386 12.66 1.41 -4.32
C GLU A 386 13.68 1.46 -5.45
N GLU A 387 13.23 1.49 -6.71
CA GLU A 387 14.13 1.61 -7.86
C GLU A 387 14.96 2.88 -7.78
N HIS A 388 14.34 4.01 -7.43
CA HIS A 388 15.05 5.26 -7.26
C HIS A 388 16.08 5.19 -6.12
N LEU A 389 15.69 4.63 -4.96
CA LEU A 389 16.63 4.40 -3.87
C LEU A 389 17.80 3.52 -4.30
N HIS A 390 17.54 2.46 -5.06
CA HIS A 390 18.57 1.57 -5.61
C HIS A 390 19.53 2.31 -6.56
N ARG A 391 19.00 3.15 -7.47
CA ARG A 391 19.82 3.98 -8.36
C ARG A 391 20.66 5.00 -7.58
N ALA A 392 20.08 5.63 -6.56
CA ALA A 392 20.77 6.59 -5.70
C ALA A 392 21.90 5.95 -4.88
N VAL A 393 21.73 4.69 -4.44
CA VAL A 393 22.79 3.88 -3.81
C VAL A 393 23.89 3.54 -4.81
N ALA A 394 23.53 3.11 -6.03
CA ALA A 394 24.47 2.72 -7.06
C ALA A 394 25.34 3.91 -7.54
N ALA A 395 24.74 5.09 -7.73
CA ALA A 395 25.45 6.30 -8.11
C ALA A 395 26.55 6.67 -7.11
N ARG A 396 26.27 6.55 -5.81
CA ARG A 396 27.21 6.82 -4.72
C ARG A 396 28.28 5.75 -4.53
N SER A 397 28.01 4.52 -4.96
CA SER A 397 28.99 3.43 -4.92
C SER A 397 30.02 3.49 -6.05
N CYS A 398 29.81 4.37 -7.04
CA CYS A 398 30.72 4.53 -8.18
C CYS A 398 31.96 5.35 -7.78
N PRO A 399 33.19 4.82 -7.93
CA PRO A 399 34.41 5.47 -7.44
C PRO A 399 34.75 6.81 -8.13
N ALA A 400 34.09 7.15 -9.25
CA ALA A 400 34.31 8.38 -9.99
C ALA A 400 33.87 9.68 -9.27
N GLN A 401 33.06 9.57 -8.21
CA GLN A 401 32.63 10.72 -7.39
C GLN A 401 33.37 10.83 -6.05
N SER A 402 34.36 9.96 -5.78
CA SER A 402 35.05 9.90 -4.48
C SER A 402 36.23 10.87 -4.32
N ALA A 403 36.46 11.76 -5.28
CA ALA A 403 37.62 12.66 -5.25
C ALA A 403 37.32 14.07 -5.75
N ALA A 404 36.48 14.83 -5.03
CA ALA A 404 36.52 16.28 -5.05
C ALA A 404 35.88 16.86 -3.78
N ALA A 405 36.69 17.61 -3.03
CA ALA A 405 36.41 18.53 -1.93
C ALA A 405 35.01 18.57 -1.31
N ALA A 406 34.97 18.41 0.02
CA ALA A 406 33.86 18.74 0.91
C ALA A 406 33.34 20.16 0.64
N SER A 407 32.29 20.25 -0.18
CA SER A 407 31.53 21.46 -0.45
C SER A 407 30.22 21.40 0.34
N THR A 408 29.61 22.56 0.61
CA THR A 408 28.28 22.67 1.23
C THR A 408 27.21 21.89 0.46
N GLU A 409 27.38 21.69 -0.85
CA GLU A 409 26.50 20.89 -1.71
C GLU A 409 26.59 19.39 -1.41
N GLN A 410 27.77 18.85 -1.12
CA GLN A 410 27.91 17.42 -0.80
C GLN A 410 27.20 17.05 0.52
N SER A 411 27.18 17.98 1.48
CA SER A 411 26.42 17.85 2.73
C SER A 411 24.91 17.98 2.54
N SER A 412 24.43 18.78 1.58
CA SER A 412 22.99 18.87 1.28
C SER A 412 22.50 17.64 0.51
N GLU A 413 23.30 17.12 -0.42
CA GLU A 413 23.00 15.88 -1.15
C GLU A 413 23.00 14.64 -0.25
N HIS A 414 23.92 14.55 0.72
CA HIS A 414 23.91 13.47 1.70
C HIS A 414 22.62 13.49 2.54
N ARG A 415 22.20 14.68 3.01
CA ARG A 415 20.96 14.83 3.78
C ARG A 415 19.72 14.47 2.99
N ARG A 416 19.62 14.85 1.71
CA ARG A 416 18.52 14.43 0.83
C ARG A 416 18.45 12.92 0.66
N PHE A 417 19.60 12.26 0.61
CA PHE A 417 19.64 10.80 0.49
C PHE A 417 19.19 10.06 1.75
N LEU A 418 19.60 10.52 2.94
CA LEU A 418 19.08 9.99 4.21
C LEU A 418 17.58 10.22 4.32
N GLN A 419 17.09 11.40 3.90
CA GLN A 419 15.66 11.70 3.85
C GLN A 419 14.92 10.73 2.92
N LEU A 420 15.45 10.48 1.72
CA LEU A 420 14.91 9.51 0.79
C LEU A 420 14.82 8.11 1.42
N GLN A 421 15.89 7.62 2.03
CA GLN A 421 15.90 6.33 2.74
C GLN A 421 14.82 6.28 3.84
N MET A 422 14.70 7.36 4.62
CA MET A 422 13.70 7.46 5.67
C MET A 422 12.28 7.42 5.10
N GLN A 423 12.01 8.16 4.03
CA GLN A 423 10.70 8.16 3.37
C GLN A 423 10.39 6.77 2.79
N VAL A 424 11.28 6.19 1.99
CA VAL A 424 11.05 4.86 1.41
C VAL A 424 10.86 3.78 2.49
N GLY A 425 11.64 3.83 3.58
CA GLY A 425 11.45 2.94 4.72
C GLY A 425 10.09 3.14 5.41
N ASN A 426 9.65 4.39 5.60
CA ASN A 426 8.32 4.70 6.16
C ASN A 426 7.19 4.25 5.22
N LEU A 427 7.35 4.39 3.91
CA LEU A 427 6.43 3.84 2.91
C LEU A 427 6.31 2.33 3.10
N GLN A 428 7.43 1.62 3.21
CA GLN A 428 7.47 0.17 3.45
C GLN A 428 6.74 -0.21 4.74
N LEU A 429 6.88 0.56 5.83
CA LEU A 429 6.11 0.33 7.06
C LEU A 429 4.61 0.52 6.89
N LYS A 430 4.18 1.49 6.07
CA LYS A 430 2.76 1.80 5.82
C LYS A 430 2.10 0.75 4.91
N VAL A 431 2.82 0.21 3.94
CA VAL A 431 2.32 -0.86 3.04
C VAL A 431 2.40 -2.26 3.65
N GLY A 432 3.00 -2.42 4.84
CA GLY A 432 3.03 -3.68 5.57
C GLY A 432 4.29 -4.53 5.37
N ASN A 433 5.40 -3.94 4.93
CA ASN A 433 6.69 -4.61 4.71
C ASN A 433 7.76 -4.18 5.75
N PRO A 434 7.59 -4.50 7.05
CA PRO A 434 8.50 -4.01 8.08
C PRO A 434 9.91 -4.58 8.00
N ALA A 435 10.08 -5.78 7.43
CA ALA A 435 11.41 -6.37 7.22
C ALA A 435 12.24 -5.54 6.23
N ARG A 436 11.64 -5.13 5.10
CA ARG A 436 12.31 -4.27 4.12
C ARG A 436 12.58 -2.87 4.68
N ALA A 437 11.64 -2.31 5.42
CA ALA A 437 11.84 -1.04 6.11
C ALA A 437 13.03 -1.09 7.08
N MET A 438 13.13 -2.17 7.88
CA MET A 438 14.24 -2.40 8.80
C MET A 438 15.59 -2.42 8.07
N GLU A 439 15.70 -3.13 6.93
CA GLU A 439 16.94 -3.15 6.13
C GLU A 439 17.36 -1.75 5.66
N ILE A 440 16.40 -0.94 5.20
CA ILE A 440 16.67 0.43 4.73
C ILE A 440 17.14 1.31 5.89
N PHE A 441 16.44 1.31 7.02
CA PHE A 441 16.80 2.10 8.19
C PHE A 441 18.14 1.67 8.79
N GLN A 442 18.40 0.37 8.87
CA GLN A 442 19.65 -0.17 9.38
C GLN A 442 20.85 0.31 8.54
N LYS A 443 20.73 0.27 7.20
CA LYS A 443 21.77 0.80 6.30
C LYS A 443 21.95 2.30 6.45
N ALA A 444 20.86 3.06 6.59
CA ALA A 444 20.92 4.50 6.80
C ALA A 444 21.64 4.86 8.13
N CYS A 445 21.35 4.13 9.21
CA CYS A 445 22.05 4.29 10.50
C CYS A 445 23.54 3.96 10.39
N GLU A 446 23.91 2.90 9.67
CA GLU A 446 25.32 2.52 9.45
C GLU A 446 26.09 3.59 8.66
N GLN A 447 25.47 4.16 7.63
CA GLN A 447 26.04 5.24 6.83
C GLN A 447 26.27 6.49 7.68
N LEU A 448 25.29 6.88 8.49
CA LEU A 448 25.39 8.04 9.35
C LEU A 448 26.41 7.83 10.48
N SER A 449 26.49 6.61 11.03
CA SER A 449 27.51 6.26 12.03
C SER A 449 28.94 6.34 11.48
N ALA A 450 29.12 6.10 10.18
CA ALA A 450 30.42 6.21 9.53
C ALA A 450 30.91 7.66 9.36
N GLU A 451 30.02 8.65 9.44
CA GLU A 451 30.37 10.08 9.39
C GLU A 451 31.07 10.57 10.67
N GLY A 452 30.98 9.79 11.76
CA GLY A 452 31.62 10.11 13.03
C GLY A 452 30.88 11.19 13.83
N PRO A 453 31.58 11.95 14.71
CA PRO A 453 30.96 12.86 15.67
C PRO A 453 30.30 14.10 15.05
N ASP A 454 30.55 14.40 13.78
CA ASP A 454 29.98 15.53 13.05
C ASP A 454 28.59 15.22 12.46
N ALA A 455 28.12 13.98 12.58
CA ALA A 455 26.83 13.55 12.04
C ALA A 455 25.66 14.23 12.79
N PRO A 456 24.59 14.69 12.10
CA PRO A 456 23.45 15.32 12.75
C PRO A 456 22.74 14.38 13.74
N ALA A 457 22.90 14.63 15.04
CA ALA A 457 22.33 13.80 16.11
C ALA A 457 20.80 13.60 15.96
N SER A 458 20.06 14.63 15.55
CA SER A 458 18.61 14.56 15.35
C SER A 458 18.18 13.58 14.25
N TRP A 459 18.95 13.50 13.17
CA TRP A 459 18.69 12.56 12.07
C TRP A 459 18.99 11.14 12.51
N HIS A 460 20.09 10.95 13.24
CA HIS A 460 20.47 9.64 13.75
C HIS A 460 19.42 9.09 14.70
N ALA A 461 18.98 9.89 15.65
CA ALA A 461 17.92 9.48 16.57
C ALA A 461 16.59 9.23 15.84
N THR A 462 16.22 10.02 14.85
CA THR A 462 15.01 9.77 14.04
C THR A 462 15.09 8.45 13.28
N LEU A 463 16.21 8.15 12.63
CA LEU A 463 16.42 6.86 11.95
C LEU A 463 16.40 5.68 12.93
N LEU A 464 16.99 5.82 14.12
CA LEU A 464 16.94 4.81 15.18
C LEU A 464 15.51 4.60 15.70
N ARG A 465 14.69 5.64 15.80
CA ARG A 465 13.25 5.52 16.12
C ARG A 465 12.48 4.79 15.01
N CYS A 466 12.73 5.13 13.74
CA CYS A 466 12.17 4.41 12.59
C CYS A 466 12.56 2.92 12.60
N LEU A 467 13.83 2.62 12.89
CA LEU A 467 14.33 1.26 13.04
C LEU A 467 13.65 0.52 14.21
N GLY A 468 13.47 1.20 15.35
CA GLY A 468 12.74 0.65 16.50
C GLY A 468 11.28 0.34 16.15
N SER A 469 10.62 1.22 15.40
CA SER A 469 9.25 1.01 14.90
C SER A 469 9.16 -0.20 13.97
N ALA A 470 10.11 -0.35 13.05
CA ALA A 470 10.20 -1.50 12.17
C ALA A 470 10.36 -2.83 12.94
N LYS A 471 11.28 -2.88 13.91
CA LYS A 471 11.51 -4.05 14.76
C LYS A 471 10.29 -4.38 15.63
N SER A 472 9.63 -3.35 16.17
CA SER A 472 8.39 -3.50 16.93
C SER A 472 7.27 -4.13 16.09
N LYS A 473 7.09 -3.69 14.83
CA LYS A 473 6.14 -4.32 13.90
C LYS A 473 6.49 -5.76 13.54
N MET A 474 7.77 -6.15 13.65
CA MET A 474 8.23 -7.53 13.48
C MET A 474 8.16 -8.37 14.77
N HIS A 475 7.64 -7.81 15.87
CA HIS A 475 7.64 -8.41 17.21
C HIS A 475 9.03 -8.66 17.83
N ASP A 476 10.10 -8.04 17.29
CA ASP A 476 11.42 -7.96 17.95
C ASP A 476 11.41 -6.83 18.98
N LEU A 477 10.75 -7.07 20.11
CA LEU A 477 10.55 -6.05 21.15
C LEU A 477 11.87 -5.62 21.81
N ASP A 478 12.80 -6.55 21.99
CA ASP A 478 14.10 -6.26 22.63
C ASP A 478 15.04 -5.52 21.67
N GLY A 479 15.00 -5.82 20.38
CA GLY A 479 15.69 -5.04 19.36
C GLY A 479 15.10 -3.64 19.18
N ALA A 480 13.77 -3.51 19.27
CA ALA A 480 13.08 -2.22 19.26
C ALA A 480 13.46 -1.37 20.49
N GLU A 481 13.44 -1.96 21.69
CA GLU A 481 13.84 -1.29 22.92
C GLU A 481 15.28 -0.77 22.86
N ARG A 482 16.22 -1.58 22.36
CA ARG A 482 17.61 -1.15 22.16
C ARG A 482 17.73 0.02 21.19
N ALA A 483 17.01 -0.01 20.07
CA ALA A 483 17.03 1.07 19.09
C ALA A 483 16.46 2.38 19.65
N TYR A 484 15.35 2.32 20.39
CA TYR A 484 14.78 3.50 21.04
C TYR A 484 15.67 4.06 22.14
N GLN A 485 16.30 3.20 22.95
CA GLN A 485 17.24 3.64 23.99
C GLN A 485 18.47 4.33 23.38
N GLU A 486 18.96 3.84 22.25
CA GLU A 486 20.07 4.49 21.55
C GLU A 486 19.67 5.83 20.95
N ALA A 487 18.48 5.93 20.32
CA ALA A 487 17.97 7.20 19.81
C ALA A 487 17.96 8.29 20.91
N LEU A 488 17.49 7.92 22.10
CA LEU A 488 17.43 8.80 23.25
C LEU A 488 18.81 9.19 23.78
N ARG A 489 19.80 8.28 23.73
CA ARG A 489 21.17 8.62 24.10
C ARG A 489 21.75 9.68 23.18
N VAL A 490 21.50 9.55 21.88
CA VAL A 490 21.97 10.49 20.85
C VAL A 490 21.32 11.86 21.00
N GLU A 491 20.03 11.93 21.31
CA GLU A 491 19.30 13.19 21.53
C GLU A 491 19.52 13.82 22.91
N SER A 492 19.99 13.03 23.89
CA SER A 492 20.17 13.52 25.25
C SER A 492 21.25 14.60 25.34
N THR A 493 20.90 15.72 25.94
CA THR A 493 21.82 16.82 26.26
C THR A 493 21.71 17.17 27.74
N GLU A 494 22.65 17.96 28.26
CA GLU A 494 22.57 18.46 29.65
C GLU A 494 21.30 19.30 29.88
N ASP A 495 20.88 20.07 28.87
CA ASP A 495 19.70 20.96 28.94
C ASP A 495 18.37 20.24 28.65
N LYS A 496 18.38 19.16 27.85
CA LYS A 496 17.23 18.28 27.57
C LYS A 496 17.60 16.82 27.87
N PRO A 497 17.50 16.38 29.14
CA PRO A 497 17.81 15.00 29.47
C PRO A 497 16.77 14.06 28.87
N ALA A 498 17.21 12.91 28.35
CA ALA A 498 16.35 11.88 27.74
C ALA A 498 15.18 11.43 28.64
N GLN A 499 15.32 11.57 29.96
CA GLN A 499 14.26 11.23 30.91
C GLN A 499 12.99 12.07 30.71
N ASN A 500 13.11 13.30 30.20
CA ASN A 500 12.02 14.25 29.99
C ASN A 500 11.55 14.31 28.53
N SER A 501 11.94 13.37 27.68
CA SER A 501 11.48 13.28 26.28
C SER A 501 10.12 12.57 26.20
N TRP A 502 9.19 13.18 25.46
CA TRP A 502 7.89 12.58 25.18
C TRP A 502 8.04 11.36 24.26
N GLU A 503 9.03 11.35 23.36
CA GLU A 503 9.35 10.25 22.48
C GLU A 503 9.70 8.99 23.27
N ARG A 504 10.52 9.12 24.33
CA ARG A 504 10.84 8.02 25.24
C ARG A 504 9.57 7.42 25.82
N CYS A 505 8.71 8.27 26.36
CA CYS A 505 7.48 7.85 27.00
C CYS A 505 6.54 7.16 26.01
N ASN A 506 6.39 7.70 24.80
CA ASN A 506 5.59 7.11 23.74
C ASN A 506 6.14 5.74 23.30
N SER A 507 7.42 5.64 22.96
CA SER A 507 8.05 4.38 22.55
C SER A 507 7.98 3.30 23.64
N SER A 508 8.24 3.67 24.90
CA SER A 508 8.11 2.74 26.03
C SER A 508 6.66 2.29 26.25
N GLY A 509 5.70 3.20 26.11
CA GLY A 509 4.28 2.86 26.20
C GLY A 509 3.87 1.86 25.12
N THR A 510 4.34 2.05 23.88
CA THR A 510 4.08 1.12 22.77
C THR A 510 4.63 -0.28 23.07
N LEU A 511 5.87 -0.36 23.55
CA LEU A 511 6.49 -1.65 23.91
C LEU A 511 5.78 -2.34 25.08
N GLN A 512 5.39 -1.60 26.11
CA GLN A 512 4.64 -2.15 27.24
C GLN A 512 3.29 -2.70 26.80
N MET A 513 2.57 -1.98 25.92
CA MET A 513 1.32 -2.46 25.35
C MET A 513 1.51 -3.76 24.55
N GLN A 514 2.59 -3.88 23.77
CA GLN A 514 2.90 -5.11 23.03
C GLN A 514 3.32 -6.28 23.93
N ARG A 515 3.88 -5.99 25.11
CA ARG A 515 4.16 -6.97 26.17
C ARG A 515 2.92 -7.33 27.01
N GLY A 516 1.78 -6.68 26.78
CA GLY A 516 0.53 -6.90 27.51
C GLY A 516 0.35 -6.03 28.77
N ASP A 517 1.34 -5.22 29.14
CA ASP A 517 1.26 -4.30 30.28
C ASP A 517 0.50 -3.01 29.90
N SER A 518 -0.83 -3.12 29.89
CA SER A 518 -1.70 -1.99 29.53
C SER A 518 -1.71 -0.88 30.60
N ALA A 519 -1.47 -1.24 31.87
CA ALA A 519 -1.46 -0.29 32.98
C ALA A 519 -0.19 0.58 32.97
N GLY A 520 0.97 -0.05 32.78
CA GLY A 520 2.22 0.67 32.56
C GLY A 520 2.13 1.57 31.32
N ALA A 521 1.62 1.04 30.21
CA ALA A 521 1.49 1.78 28.96
C ALA A 521 0.63 3.05 29.12
N LEU A 522 -0.48 2.96 29.86
CA LEU A 522 -1.33 4.11 30.15
C LEU A 522 -0.57 5.24 30.86
N VAL A 523 0.21 4.92 31.88
CA VAL A 523 1.05 5.89 32.61
C VAL A 523 2.05 6.54 31.66
N MET A 524 2.71 5.74 30.83
CA MET A 524 3.70 6.24 29.88
C MET A 524 3.08 7.15 28.82
N PHE A 525 1.91 6.82 28.25
CA PHE A 525 1.26 7.68 27.26
C PHE A 525 0.68 8.97 27.86
N GLN A 526 0.17 8.94 29.10
CA GLN A 526 -0.26 10.15 29.80
C GLN A 526 0.92 11.09 30.05
N GLU A 527 2.06 10.55 30.45
CA GLU A 527 3.29 11.33 30.64
C GLU A 527 3.83 11.85 29.30
N ALA A 528 3.79 11.05 28.23
CA ALA A 528 4.14 11.50 26.89
C ALA A 528 3.29 12.69 26.46
N LEU A 529 1.96 12.63 26.66
CA LEU A 529 1.05 13.72 26.32
C LEU A 529 1.38 14.98 27.13
N ARG A 530 1.56 14.84 28.45
CA ARG A 530 1.92 15.96 29.33
C ARG A 530 3.23 16.63 28.91
N LEU A 531 4.24 15.83 28.56
CA LEU A 531 5.55 16.33 28.10
C LEU A 531 5.43 17.00 26.73
N SER A 532 4.67 16.42 25.79
CA SER A 532 4.43 17.00 24.47
C SER A 532 3.76 18.37 24.54
N GLU A 533 2.81 18.58 25.46
CA GLU A 533 2.12 19.86 25.64
C GLU A 533 3.00 20.94 26.29
N CYS A 534 4.11 20.55 26.93
CA CYS A 534 5.07 21.46 27.54
C CYS A 534 6.30 21.74 26.66
N ASP A 535 6.56 20.93 25.63
CA ASP A 535 7.74 21.05 24.77
C ASP A 535 7.39 21.78 23.47
N GLY A 536 8.01 22.93 23.23
CA GLY A 536 7.80 23.72 22.01
C GLY A 536 8.34 23.09 20.72
N GLY A 537 8.94 21.90 20.80
CA GLY A 537 9.43 21.12 19.66
C GLY A 537 8.53 19.96 19.22
N CYS A 538 7.45 19.67 19.95
CA CYS A 538 6.49 18.63 19.58
C CYS A 538 5.41 19.23 18.65
N ASP A 539 5.16 18.61 17.50
CA ASP A 539 4.15 19.09 16.56
C ASP A 539 2.76 18.43 16.79
N ASP A 540 1.74 18.93 16.09
CA ASP A 540 0.37 18.41 16.23
C ASP A 540 0.27 16.93 15.81
N MET A 541 1.08 16.47 14.84
CA MET A 541 1.05 15.08 14.35
C MET A 541 1.70 14.12 15.35
N ASP A 542 2.72 14.56 16.07
CA ASP A 542 3.29 13.85 17.21
C ASP A 542 2.26 13.69 18.32
N VAL A 543 1.54 14.77 18.67
CA VAL A 543 0.43 14.75 19.64
C VAL A 543 -0.68 13.79 19.21
N ALA A 544 -1.04 13.78 17.92
CA ALA A 544 -2.02 12.84 17.37
C ALA A 544 -1.57 11.38 17.54
N THR A 545 -0.29 11.09 17.34
CA THR A 545 0.28 9.74 17.54
C THR A 545 0.16 9.30 19.00
N ILE A 546 0.52 10.18 19.94
CA ILE A 546 0.40 9.89 21.38
C ILE A 546 -1.06 9.66 21.77
N LEU A 547 -1.98 10.52 21.29
CA LEU A 547 -3.41 10.41 21.58
C LEU A 547 -4.06 9.15 20.99
N MET A 548 -3.61 8.72 19.80
CA MET A 548 -4.03 7.44 19.21
C MET A 548 -3.68 6.26 20.12
N ASN A 549 -2.45 6.23 20.61
CA ASN A 549 -1.98 5.18 21.52
C ASN A 549 -2.68 5.24 22.88
N LEU A 550 -2.80 6.45 23.45
CA LEU A 550 -3.50 6.69 24.71
C LEU A 550 -4.96 6.27 24.62
N GLY A 551 -5.66 6.63 23.55
CA GLY A 551 -7.04 6.24 23.30
C GLY A 551 -7.21 4.72 23.25
N SER A 552 -6.25 4.01 22.67
CA SER A 552 -6.27 2.54 22.62
C SER A 552 -6.12 1.93 24.01
N CYS A 553 -5.18 2.44 24.82
CA CYS A 553 -5.00 2.04 26.21
C CYS A 553 -6.23 2.34 27.08
N LEU A 554 -6.82 3.52 26.95
CA LEU A 554 -8.03 3.92 27.68
C LEU A 554 -9.22 3.02 27.32
N ALA A 555 -9.39 2.69 26.04
CA ALA A 555 -10.43 1.77 25.60
C ALA A 555 -10.27 0.38 26.22
N LYS A 556 -9.05 -0.16 26.21
CA LYS A 556 -8.72 -1.44 26.86
C LYS A 556 -8.95 -1.42 28.38
N ALA A 557 -8.68 -0.29 29.02
CA ALA A 557 -8.94 -0.10 30.44
C ALA A 557 -10.44 0.12 30.78
N GLY A 558 -11.31 0.20 29.77
CA GLY A 558 -12.75 0.45 29.95
C GLY A 558 -13.13 1.93 30.10
N SER A 559 -12.17 2.86 30.02
CA SER A 559 -12.39 4.31 30.05
C SER A 559 -12.86 4.85 28.69
N LEU A 560 -14.01 4.36 28.22
CA LEU A 560 -14.49 4.58 26.85
C LEU A 560 -14.71 6.07 26.51
N ASP A 561 -15.24 6.87 27.43
CA ASP A 561 -15.47 8.30 27.20
C ASP A 561 -14.17 9.10 27.01
N GLU A 562 -13.12 8.72 27.73
CA GLU A 562 -11.79 9.34 27.61
C GLU A 562 -11.10 8.90 26.31
N ALA A 563 -11.25 7.62 25.95
CA ALA A 563 -10.77 7.10 24.67
C ALA A 563 -11.43 7.82 23.50
N TYR A 564 -12.77 7.97 23.53
CA TYR A 564 -13.52 8.67 22.50
C TYR A 564 -13.09 10.14 22.37
N ARG A 565 -12.89 10.85 23.50
CA ARG A 565 -12.37 12.22 23.51
C ARG A 565 -10.97 12.31 22.89
N SER A 566 -10.10 11.36 23.19
CA SER A 566 -8.75 11.29 22.62
C SER A 566 -8.80 11.12 21.09
N TYR A 567 -9.57 10.14 20.59
CA TYR A 567 -9.73 9.93 19.15
C TYR A 567 -10.41 11.09 18.43
N LYS A 568 -11.35 11.78 19.07
CA LYS A 568 -11.95 12.99 18.49
C LYS A 568 -10.92 14.11 18.31
N ARG A 569 -10.00 14.28 19.27
CA ARG A 569 -8.89 15.24 19.14
C ARG A 569 -7.92 14.84 18.02
N VAL A 570 -7.59 13.55 17.89
CA VAL A 570 -6.81 13.03 16.75
C VAL A 570 -7.50 13.38 15.42
N ARG A 571 -8.81 13.13 15.33
CA ARG A 571 -9.58 13.43 14.11
C ARG A 571 -9.48 14.90 13.73
N GLN A 572 -9.60 15.82 14.68
CA GLN A 572 -9.47 17.25 14.43
C GLN A 572 -8.07 17.62 13.90
N ILE A 573 -7.03 17.02 14.46
CA ILE A 573 -5.65 17.22 13.99
C ILE A 573 -5.50 16.69 12.55
N TYR A 574 -5.95 15.46 12.27
CA TYR A 574 -5.87 14.88 10.94
C TYR A 574 -6.70 15.64 9.91
N GLU A 575 -7.87 16.16 10.27
CA GLU A 575 -8.68 17.01 9.40
C GLU A 575 -7.97 18.34 9.10
N ALA A 576 -7.40 19.00 10.11
CA ALA A 576 -6.64 20.25 9.94
C ALA A 576 -5.37 20.06 9.09
N ALA A 577 -4.70 18.92 9.23
CA ALA A 577 -3.49 18.57 8.49
C ALA A 577 -3.77 17.91 7.12
N GLY A 578 -5.03 17.75 6.72
CA GLY A 578 -5.39 17.02 5.49
C GLY A 578 -4.90 15.56 5.46
N SER A 579 -4.72 14.94 6.63
CA SER A 579 -4.14 13.60 6.80
C SER A 579 -5.18 12.51 7.05
N MET A 580 -6.48 12.82 6.87
CA MET A 580 -7.54 11.82 7.01
C MET A 580 -7.45 10.71 5.96
N GLU A 581 -7.05 11.01 4.73
CA GLU A 581 -6.87 10.02 3.66
C GLU A 581 -5.49 9.35 3.74
N THR A 582 -5.22 8.69 4.87
CA THR A 582 -3.97 7.97 5.14
C THR A 582 -4.23 6.66 5.88
N PRO A 583 -3.26 5.72 5.91
CA PRO A 583 -3.40 4.49 6.71
C PRO A 583 -3.69 4.75 8.19
N GLU A 584 -3.18 5.86 8.73
CA GLU A 584 -3.42 6.29 10.10
C GLU A 584 -4.86 6.78 10.30
N GLY A 585 -5.43 7.49 9.32
CA GLY A 585 -6.85 7.89 9.31
C GLY A 585 -7.80 6.68 9.26
N ALA A 586 -7.46 5.65 8.47
CA ALA A 586 -8.25 4.41 8.43
C ALA A 586 -8.22 3.69 9.79
N SER A 587 -7.05 3.67 10.43
CA SER A 587 -6.87 3.10 11.77
C SER A 587 -7.66 3.87 12.84
N LEU A 588 -7.70 5.21 12.75
CA LEU A 588 -8.51 6.05 13.63
C LEU A 588 -10.01 5.70 13.53
N LEU A 589 -10.54 5.57 12.31
CA LEU A 589 -11.95 5.20 12.10
C LEU A 589 -12.27 3.82 12.68
N SER A 590 -11.36 2.85 12.50
CA SER A 590 -11.50 1.52 13.11
C SER A 590 -11.49 1.59 14.64
N ASN A 591 -10.61 2.40 15.22
CA ASN A 591 -10.51 2.60 16.66
C ASN A 591 -11.74 3.32 17.26
N LEU A 592 -12.31 4.28 16.54
CA LEU A 592 -13.60 4.89 16.92
C LEU A 592 -14.71 3.84 16.93
N GLY A 593 -14.79 3.00 15.89
CA GLY A 593 -15.74 1.89 15.83
C GLY A 593 -15.58 0.89 16.99
N ASN A 594 -14.34 0.63 17.43
CA ASN A 594 -14.05 -0.20 18.60
C ASN A 594 -14.68 0.38 19.87
N VAL A 595 -14.46 1.68 20.13
CA VAL A 595 -14.97 2.36 21.33
C VAL A 595 -16.50 2.47 21.30
N GLU A 596 -17.09 2.79 20.15
CA GLU A 596 -18.54 2.86 19.96
C GLU A 596 -19.20 1.48 20.20
N ASN A 597 -18.60 0.41 19.67
CA ASN A 597 -19.08 -0.95 19.86
C ASN A 597 -19.00 -1.41 21.33
N MET A 598 -17.90 -1.09 22.01
CA MET A 598 -17.72 -1.36 23.45
C MET A 598 -18.69 -0.54 24.30
N GLY A 599 -19.02 0.68 23.87
CA GLY A 599 -20.02 1.56 24.49
C GLY A 599 -21.46 1.13 24.22
N GLY A 600 -21.68 0.18 23.30
CA GLY A 600 -23.00 -0.35 22.95
C GLY A 600 -23.71 0.35 21.79
N ASP A 601 -23.10 1.38 21.18
CA ASP A 601 -23.64 2.05 20.01
C ASP A 601 -23.30 1.28 18.73
N VAL A 602 -24.13 0.28 18.44
CA VAL A 602 -23.99 -0.61 17.27
C VAL A 602 -24.08 0.17 15.96
N ALA A 603 -24.93 1.20 15.87
CA ALA A 603 -25.15 1.94 14.64
C ALA A 603 -23.96 2.85 14.30
N ALA A 604 -23.41 3.55 15.31
CA ALA A 604 -22.19 4.34 15.14
C ALA A 604 -21.01 3.44 14.76
N ALA A 605 -20.84 2.31 15.48
CA ALA A 605 -19.75 1.36 15.19
C ALA A 605 -19.79 0.82 13.76
N LEU A 606 -20.98 0.42 13.26
CA LEU A 606 -21.13 -0.02 11.86
C LEU A 606 -20.73 1.08 10.88
N THR A 607 -21.09 2.33 11.15
CA THR A 607 -20.73 3.47 10.32
C THR A 607 -19.22 3.68 10.29
N SER A 608 -18.58 3.69 11.46
CA SER A 608 -17.13 3.87 11.62
C SER A 608 -16.34 2.73 10.96
N TYR A 609 -16.73 1.47 11.15
CA TYR A 609 -16.04 0.35 10.52
C TYR A 609 -16.23 0.30 9.00
N ARG A 610 -17.41 0.65 8.48
CA ARG A 610 -17.63 0.76 7.03
C ARG A 610 -16.79 1.87 6.42
N ALA A 611 -16.69 3.02 7.09
CA ALA A 611 -15.82 4.12 6.67
C ALA A 611 -14.33 3.71 6.70
N ALA A 612 -13.89 3.01 7.76
CA ALA A 612 -12.53 2.49 7.85
C ALA A 612 -12.23 1.49 6.71
N ARG A 613 -13.13 0.52 6.49
CA ARG A 613 -13.06 -0.42 5.37
C ARG A 613 -12.92 0.31 4.03
N GLN A 614 -13.82 1.25 3.74
CA GLN A 614 -13.78 2.04 2.51
C GLN A 614 -12.46 2.81 2.34
N MET A 615 -11.87 3.30 3.43
CA MET A 615 -10.58 3.97 3.39
C MET A 615 -9.42 3.00 3.10
N PHE A 616 -9.40 1.81 3.72
CA PHE A 616 -8.42 0.77 3.37
C PHE A 616 -8.49 0.38 1.88
N GLU A 617 -9.70 0.37 1.33
CA GLU A 617 -9.99 0.04 -0.07
C GLU A 617 -9.46 1.14 -1.01
N ARG A 618 -9.79 2.41 -0.78
CA ARG A 618 -9.28 3.54 -1.58
C ARG A 618 -7.77 3.70 -1.54
N LEU A 619 -7.15 3.35 -0.40
CA LEU A 619 -5.70 3.43 -0.23
C LEU A 619 -4.97 2.20 -0.79
N GLY A 620 -5.67 1.15 -1.25
CA GLY A 620 -5.03 -0.05 -1.79
C GLY A 620 -4.25 -0.85 -0.74
N ILE A 621 -4.64 -0.77 0.54
CA ILE A 621 -3.99 -1.42 1.69
C ILE A 621 -4.91 -2.44 2.37
N MET A 622 -5.71 -3.12 1.55
CA MET A 622 -6.64 -4.17 2.01
C MET A 622 -5.92 -5.37 2.63
N GLU A 623 -4.72 -5.69 2.16
CA GLU A 623 -3.90 -6.78 2.70
C GLU A 623 -3.07 -6.34 3.91
N SER A 624 -3.70 -5.65 4.87
CA SER A 624 -3.04 -5.19 6.09
C SER A 624 -3.64 -5.85 7.34
N PRO A 625 -2.85 -6.05 8.42
CA PRO A 625 -3.38 -6.53 9.70
C PRO A 625 -4.49 -5.63 10.27
N GLY A 626 -4.40 -4.32 10.04
CA GLY A 626 -5.41 -3.35 10.45
C GLY A 626 -6.75 -3.54 9.75
N CYS A 627 -6.74 -3.77 8.43
CA CYS A 627 -7.95 -4.08 7.67
C CYS A 627 -8.57 -5.40 8.12
N ALA A 628 -7.77 -6.46 8.26
CA ALA A 628 -8.25 -7.76 8.75
C ALA A 628 -8.94 -7.64 10.12
N SER A 629 -8.34 -6.90 11.05
CA SER A 629 -8.91 -6.63 12.38
C SER A 629 -10.23 -5.87 12.30
N THR A 630 -10.28 -4.84 11.45
CA THR A 630 -11.48 -4.03 11.19
C THR A 630 -12.62 -4.88 10.64
N LEU A 631 -12.32 -5.79 9.71
CA LEU A 631 -13.32 -6.70 9.11
C LEU A 631 -13.85 -7.72 10.11
N VAL A 632 -13.02 -8.26 11.01
CA VAL A 632 -13.50 -9.12 12.11
C VAL A 632 -14.43 -8.34 13.03
N ASN A 633 -14.07 -7.12 13.40
CA ASN A 633 -14.90 -6.31 14.29
C ASN A 633 -16.21 -5.90 13.60
N LEU A 634 -16.16 -5.54 12.31
CA LEU A 634 -17.35 -5.31 11.50
C LEU A 634 -18.26 -6.55 11.48
N ALA A 635 -17.70 -7.74 11.28
CA ALA A 635 -18.45 -8.99 11.28
C ALA A 635 -19.14 -9.25 12.63
N ILE A 636 -18.45 -9.00 13.74
CA ILE A 636 -19.01 -9.12 15.09
C ILE A 636 -20.23 -8.19 15.25
N VAL A 637 -20.09 -6.93 14.85
CA VAL A 637 -21.18 -5.94 15.00
C VAL A 637 -22.35 -6.22 14.07
N GLN A 638 -22.09 -6.68 12.84
CA GLN A 638 -23.13 -7.12 11.91
C GLN A 638 -23.93 -8.30 12.48
N GLY A 639 -23.25 -9.30 13.04
CA GLY A 639 -23.89 -10.42 13.73
C GLY A 639 -24.76 -9.96 14.91
N ARG A 640 -24.28 -9.00 15.72
CA ARG A 640 -25.06 -8.38 16.81
C ARG A 640 -26.32 -7.67 16.31
N SER A 641 -26.28 -7.07 15.11
CA SER A 641 -27.44 -6.45 14.47
C SER A 641 -28.38 -7.43 13.76
N GLY A 642 -28.07 -8.72 13.74
CA GLY A 642 -28.84 -9.77 13.06
C GLY A 642 -28.53 -9.93 11.57
N ASP A 643 -27.55 -9.20 11.04
CA ASP A 643 -27.11 -9.28 9.64
C ASP A 643 -26.04 -10.38 9.47
N ILE A 644 -26.49 -11.62 9.51
CA ILE A 644 -25.64 -12.82 9.49
C ILE A 644 -24.89 -12.97 8.16
N LEU A 645 -25.52 -12.61 7.04
CA LEU A 645 -24.91 -12.73 5.71
C LEU A 645 -23.72 -11.77 5.57
N SER A 646 -23.90 -10.49 5.90
CA SER A 646 -22.80 -9.53 5.84
C SER A 646 -21.69 -9.87 6.84
N ALA A 647 -22.05 -10.38 8.03
CA ALA A 647 -21.08 -10.85 9.02
C ALA A 647 -20.22 -12.00 8.48
N LEU A 648 -20.83 -12.96 7.79
CA LEU A 648 -20.15 -14.09 7.17
C LEU A 648 -19.20 -13.63 6.06
N GLU A 649 -19.62 -12.70 5.21
CA GLU A 649 -18.79 -12.12 4.15
C GLU A 649 -17.58 -11.39 4.74
N ALA A 650 -17.78 -10.52 5.73
CA ALA A 650 -16.70 -9.79 6.37
C ALA A 650 -15.71 -10.71 7.09
N ALA A 651 -16.19 -11.75 7.78
CA ALA A 651 -15.34 -12.74 8.43
C ALA A 651 -14.52 -13.57 7.43
N ARG A 652 -15.11 -13.97 6.29
CA ARG A 652 -14.39 -14.67 5.21
C ARG A 652 -13.33 -13.78 4.58
N ALA A 653 -13.64 -12.51 4.35
CA ALA A 653 -12.67 -11.54 3.83
C ALA A 653 -11.50 -11.36 4.80
N ALA A 654 -11.76 -11.20 6.10
CA ALA A 654 -10.72 -11.13 7.13
C ALA A 654 -9.83 -12.39 7.13
N GLN A 655 -10.41 -13.59 7.06
CA GLN A 655 -9.64 -14.84 6.99
C GLN A 655 -8.75 -14.94 5.76
N ALA A 656 -9.23 -14.49 4.59
CA ALA A 656 -8.43 -14.49 3.37
C ALA A 656 -7.17 -13.62 3.56
N ILE A 657 -7.32 -12.46 4.22
CA ILE A 657 -6.19 -11.58 4.54
C ILE A 657 -5.26 -12.24 5.56
N PHE A 658 -5.76 -12.78 6.67
CA PHE A 658 -4.92 -13.46 7.67
C PHE A 658 -4.13 -14.63 7.05
N LYS A 659 -4.74 -15.40 6.14
CA LYS A 659 -4.07 -16.48 5.41
C LYS A 659 -2.93 -15.96 4.53
N LYS A 660 -3.16 -14.87 3.78
CA LYS A 660 -2.11 -14.23 2.95
C LYS A 660 -0.96 -13.71 3.80
N LEU A 661 -1.26 -13.16 4.97
CA LEU A 661 -0.25 -12.61 5.90
C LEU A 661 0.42 -13.69 6.78
N GLY A 662 -0.02 -14.96 6.72
CA GLY A 662 0.49 -16.02 7.60
C GLY A 662 0.11 -15.86 9.08
N MET A 663 -0.90 -15.04 9.39
CA MET A 663 -1.31 -14.67 10.76
C MET A 663 -2.42 -15.61 11.30
N LEU A 664 -2.19 -16.92 11.22
CA LEU A 664 -3.21 -17.93 11.56
C LEU A 664 -3.36 -18.15 13.07
N ASP A 665 -2.33 -17.88 13.86
CA ASP A 665 -2.34 -18.11 15.32
C ASP A 665 -2.88 -16.91 16.12
N THR A 666 -3.57 -15.99 15.45
CA THR A 666 -4.10 -14.78 16.12
C THR A 666 -5.49 -15.04 16.73
N PRO A 667 -5.82 -14.43 17.88
CA PRO A 667 -7.17 -14.52 18.45
C PRO A 667 -8.25 -14.05 17.48
N LEU A 668 -7.93 -13.03 16.67
CA LEU A 668 -8.84 -12.49 15.65
C LEU A 668 -9.09 -13.47 14.50
N TRP A 669 -8.08 -14.24 14.07
CA TRP A 669 -8.30 -15.34 13.12
C TRP A 669 -9.26 -16.39 13.69
N ALA A 670 -9.05 -16.80 14.94
CA ALA A 670 -9.92 -17.78 15.60
C ALA A 670 -11.35 -17.25 15.71
N ARG A 671 -11.51 -15.96 16.01
CA ARG A 671 -12.83 -15.33 16.06
C ARG A 671 -13.51 -15.28 14.71
N ALA A 672 -12.79 -14.95 13.64
CA ALA A 672 -13.31 -15.00 12.28
C ALA A 672 -13.78 -16.41 11.91
N GLN A 673 -13.02 -17.45 12.28
CA GLN A 673 -13.40 -18.85 12.05
C GLN A 673 -14.69 -19.22 12.79
N GLN A 674 -14.81 -18.80 14.06
CA GLN A 674 -16.02 -19.06 14.85
C GLN A 674 -17.26 -18.41 14.23
N ILE A 675 -17.17 -17.15 13.78
CA ILE A 675 -18.29 -16.45 13.12
C ILE A 675 -18.73 -17.22 11.88
N ILE A 676 -17.77 -17.68 11.07
CA ILE A 676 -18.04 -18.45 9.85
C ILE A 676 -18.74 -19.77 10.20
N ASP A 677 -18.24 -20.51 11.19
CA ASP A 677 -18.78 -21.81 11.58
C ASP A 677 -20.22 -21.68 12.11
N LEU A 678 -20.50 -20.65 12.90
CA LEU A 678 -21.84 -20.42 13.45
C LEU A 678 -22.84 -19.97 12.39
N ALA A 679 -22.46 -19.00 11.55
CA ALA A 679 -23.31 -18.55 10.44
C ALA A 679 -23.61 -19.71 9.46
N SER A 680 -22.62 -20.55 9.17
CA SER A 680 -22.79 -21.73 8.31
C SER A 680 -23.70 -22.80 8.93
N ARG A 681 -23.80 -22.89 10.26
CA ARG A 681 -24.76 -23.78 10.95
C ARG A 681 -26.18 -23.23 10.86
N GLN A 682 -26.37 -21.92 11.01
CA GLN A 682 -27.69 -21.29 10.88
C GLN A 682 -28.25 -21.38 9.45
N GLU A 683 -27.42 -21.20 8.42
CA GLU A 683 -27.83 -21.41 7.03
C GLU A 683 -28.34 -22.85 6.80
N LYS A 684 -27.66 -23.85 7.35
CA LYS A 684 -28.08 -25.27 7.23
C LYS A 684 -29.39 -25.56 7.96
N LEU A 685 -29.67 -24.88 9.06
CA LEU A 685 -30.90 -25.03 9.83
C LEU A 685 -32.10 -24.31 9.20
N ASN A 686 -31.87 -23.27 8.39
CA ASN A 686 -32.94 -22.54 7.70
C ASN A 686 -33.35 -23.16 6.35
N VAL A 687 -32.54 -24.07 5.80
CA VAL A 687 -32.77 -24.74 4.50
C VAL A 687 -33.39 -26.14 4.66
N GLY A 688 -33.37 -26.71 5.86
CA GLY A 688 -34.03 -27.99 6.20
C GLY A 688 -35.36 -27.77 6.90
#